data_AF-A0A2G5BA22-F1
#
_entry.id   AF-A0A2G5BA22-F1
#
_cell.length_a   1.000
_cell.length_b   1.000
_cell.length_c   1.000
_cell.angle_alpha   90.00
_cell.angle_beta   90.00
_cell.angle_gamma   90.00
#
_symmetry.space_group_name_H-M   'P 1'
#
loop_
_entity.id
_entity.type
_entity.pdbx_description
1 polymer ?
#
loop_
_entity_poly.entity_id
_entity_poly.type
_entity_poly.pdbx_seq_one_letter_code
_entity_poly.pdbx_strand_id
1 'polypeptide(L)'
;DSSVAAHKERQTGRTPDGKAFAVPRTRDMIHSLFSPLTRKTTFDAITLATLSMHLLTALALPLGARRIVLMASFAFWRLCYNGGLGWILNWQSNRHGLVALFKRRGWLDPQRGGWVYTWLRSELESKMGEDYSFTDVPIEFNVWLLYRQLVDLILLNDFTAYFMLCSCYLGSANDPEPLHAFLRVAGGVALLVFNLWVKVDAHRVVKDYAWYWGDFFFLIEQSLTFDGVFEMAPHPMYSIGYAGYYGGSLITGSYTIFYVSLAAHMLQFLFLSFVENPHIEKTYERPPLAVQVIKRSRNRRMSATLPGTGEDAKETVGIDIPNTVIDKASIRERPASLWHPDLIVFKNFDLFRASDILIVLLLFYSVGVPLCFMWVAGYTQFVFLYSVVQCIGWILFRTLVLGFLLKRQSASQLITRWYIKHGGNSEEAFSSWRAVYNTTTIMTYGAFGLVALTAYSWGGADYGTLFLAHTLGLLLIAFHVWSSLSVYETLGDFGWFYGDFFARDSSILSLAPPDMKLYYTGIYRYLNNPDKVIGQAAFYGLALISRSWAVFALALLLQICNLLFSSYVETPHMEKIYGAQVHRDSGIVRTVKNAVNKGVGQTVFVDDARSSTIDASNVSNSLHESLSMANILASTTRPVKDMLLETRDLLSTTTARIAEKTLPSELSRLEHIGAYALRPLPGAAWRASAQRAEDKGARGTYQLGEPIHVVWQVPTGHSRRDWIGIYPVTANFSNQITTVSSRGCYVYVRPDENLLAEMVIGDSVFASAATGTTNIRTAAPQTRSSTFVSALQGEALFSGAALPFKVGTYEMRLHHGGTHAVLAQSKPFEITACDTKDI
;
A
#
# COMPACT_ATOMS: atom_id res chain seq x y z
N ASP A 1 -1.89 -34.88 -38.24
CA ASP A 1 -1.43 -34.58 -36.87
C ASP A 1 -0.99 -33.13 -36.68
N SER A 2 -1.85 -32.17 -37.00
CA SER A 2 -1.62 -30.72 -36.86
C SER A 2 -2.32 -30.12 -35.64
N SER A 3 -2.57 -30.93 -34.60
CA SER A 3 -3.31 -30.52 -33.40
C SER A 3 -2.44 -30.36 -32.14
N VAL A 4 -1.11 -30.44 -32.24
CA VAL A 4 -0.24 -30.50 -31.04
C VAL A 4 0.62 -29.23 -30.83
N ALA A 5 0.55 -28.24 -31.72
CA ALA A 5 1.44 -27.06 -31.66
C ALA A 5 0.73 -25.72 -31.37
N ALA A 6 0.02 -25.60 -30.24
CA ALA A 6 -0.39 -24.28 -29.69
C ALA A 6 -0.88 -24.28 -28.22
N HIS A 7 -0.40 -25.16 -27.33
CA HIS A 7 -0.65 -24.96 -25.88
C HIS A 7 0.41 -24.04 -25.27
N LYS A 8 0.37 -22.76 -25.67
CA LYS A 8 1.03 -21.66 -24.93
C LYS A 8 0.05 -21.32 -23.80
N GLU A 9 0.40 -21.61 -22.55
CA GLU A 9 -0.47 -21.48 -21.35
C GLU A 9 -1.35 -20.22 -21.43
N ARG A 10 -2.67 -20.42 -21.50
CA ARG A 10 -3.63 -19.32 -21.47
C ARG A 10 -3.72 -18.82 -20.03
N GLN A 11 -3.56 -17.50 -19.84
CA GLN A 11 -3.73 -16.89 -18.53
C GLN A 11 -5.18 -17.05 -18.08
N THR A 12 -5.37 -17.47 -16.83
CA THR A 12 -6.70 -17.67 -16.24
C THR A 12 -7.05 -16.44 -15.41
N GLY A 13 -8.17 -15.80 -15.76
CA GLY A 13 -8.75 -14.68 -15.05
C GLY A 13 -9.89 -15.14 -14.15
N ARG A 14 -10.17 -14.41 -13.07
CA ARG A 14 -11.30 -14.61 -12.16
C ARG A 14 -12.09 -13.31 -12.03
N THR A 15 -13.41 -13.38 -12.21
CA THR A 15 -14.31 -12.26 -11.93
C THR A 15 -14.41 -12.00 -10.42
N PRO A 16 -14.94 -10.84 -9.99
CA PRO A 16 -15.22 -10.57 -8.57
C PRO A 16 -16.10 -11.65 -7.91
N ASP A 17 -16.98 -12.29 -8.69
CA ASP A 17 -17.86 -13.39 -8.25
C ASP A 17 -17.17 -14.76 -8.21
N GLY A 18 -15.87 -14.82 -8.56
CA GLY A 18 -15.04 -16.02 -8.52
C GLY A 18 -15.11 -16.90 -9.78
N LYS A 19 -15.84 -16.49 -10.82
CA LYS A 19 -15.92 -17.24 -12.09
C LYS A 19 -14.59 -17.17 -12.83
N ALA A 20 -13.97 -18.33 -13.07
CA ALA A 20 -12.75 -18.43 -13.87
C ALA A 20 -13.07 -18.35 -15.37
N PHE A 21 -12.21 -17.69 -16.15
CA PHE A 21 -12.28 -17.62 -17.61
C PHE A 21 -10.88 -17.54 -18.22
N ALA A 22 -10.73 -18.00 -19.46
CA ALA A 22 -9.49 -17.82 -20.21
C ALA A 22 -9.40 -16.38 -20.71
N VAL A 23 -8.34 -15.65 -20.36
CA VAL A 23 -8.16 -14.25 -20.74
C VAL A 23 -7.65 -14.20 -22.19
N PRO A 24 -8.42 -13.62 -23.14
CA PRO A 24 -7.97 -13.45 -24.52
C PRO A 24 -6.80 -12.48 -24.63
N ARG A 25 -5.95 -12.67 -25.63
CA ARG A 25 -4.81 -11.80 -25.86
C ARG A 25 -5.25 -10.48 -26.48
N THR A 26 -4.75 -9.39 -25.93
CA THR A 26 -4.94 -8.06 -26.47
C THR A 26 -3.77 -7.69 -27.38
N ARG A 27 -4.03 -6.85 -28.39
CA ARG A 27 -3.01 -6.34 -29.32
C ARG A 27 -2.45 -5.01 -28.83
N ASP A 28 -1.19 -4.74 -29.14
CA ASP A 28 -0.55 -3.45 -28.86
C ASP A 28 -1.30 -2.30 -29.56
N MET A 29 -1.61 -1.27 -28.78
CA MET A 29 -2.40 -0.13 -29.26
C MET A 29 -1.65 0.66 -30.36
N ILE A 30 -0.34 0.88 -30.23
CA ILE A 30 0.43 1.68 -31.21
C ILE A 30 0.36 1.02 -32.60
N HIS A 31 0.59 -0.29 -32.64
CA HIS A 31 0.52 -1.05 -33.88
C HIS A 31 -0.90 -1.03 -34.46
N SER A 32 -1.92 -1.24 -33.63
CA SER A 32 -3.33 -1.20 -34.05
C SER A 32 -3.75 0.17 -34.58
N LEU A 33 -3.27 1.27 -33.99
CA LEU A 33 -3.71 2.62 -34.34
C LEU A 33 -3.02 3.17 -35.59
N PHE A 34 -1.71 2.94 -35.76
CA PHE A 34 -0.94 3.53 -36.86
C PHE A 34 -0.73 2.61 -38.06
N SER A 35 -0.97 1.30 -37.94
CA SER A 35 -0.83 0.39 -39.09
C SER A 35 -1.95 0.62 -40.11
N PRO A 36 -1.63 0.93 -41.39
CA PRO A 36 -2.64 1.18 -42.43
C PRO A 36 -3.36 -0.10 -42.87
N LEU A 37 -2.81 -1.27 -42.56
CA LEU A 37 -3.33 -2.59 -42.98
C LEU A 37 -4.43 -3.12 -42.03
N THR A 38 -4.62 -2.48 -40.88
CA THR A 38 -5.59 -2.89 -39.87
C THR A 38 -6.90 -2.11 -40.04
N ARG A 39 -8.05 -2.79 -39.91
CA ARG A 39 -9.35 -2.12 -39.89
C ARG A 39 -9.43 -1.19 -38.68
N LYS A 40 -9.89 0.05 -38.89
CA LYS A 40 -10.01 1.06 -37.84
C LYS A 40 -11.41 1.03 -37.23
N THR A 41 -11.44 1.04 -35.90
CA THR A 41 -12.66 1.20 -35.11
C THR A 41 -13.15 2.65 -35.14
N THR A 42 -14.41 2.87 -34.74
CA THR A 42 -14.91 4.25 -34.53
C THR A 42 -14.06 4.98 -33.49
N PHE A 43 -13.61 4.28 -32.44
CA PHE A 43 -12.71 4.83 -31.42
C PHE A 43 -11.33 5.21 -31.97
N ASP A 44 -10.76 4.39 -32.86
CA ASP A 44 -9.49 4.71 -33.52
C ASP A 44 -9.63 5.95 -34.41
N ALA A 45 -10.75 6.08 -35.13
CA ALA A 45 -11.00 7.25 -35.99
C ALA A 45 -11.14 8.54 -35.16
N ILE A 46 -11.86 8.50 -34.03
CA ILE A 46 -11.95 9.63 -33.09
C ILE A 46 -10.56 9.98 -32.55
N THR A 47 -9.78 8.98 -32.14
CA THR A 47 -8.43 9.18 -31.63
C THR A 47 -7.55 9.85 -32.67
N LEU A 48 -7.47 9.30 -33.89
CA LEU A 48 -6.71 9.89 -34.99
C LEU A 48 -7.15 11.32 -35.31
N ALA A 49 -8.46 11.58 -35.36
CA ALA A 49 -9.00 12.92 -35.59
C ALA A 49 -8.53 13.92 -34.52
N THR A 50 -8.63 13.54 -33.23
CA THR A 50 -8.16 14.39 -32.12
C THR A 50 -6.65 14.62 -32.17
N LEU A 51 -5.84 13.62 -32.53
CA LEU A 51 -4.40 13.77 -32.71
C LEU A 51 -4.05 14.71 -33.88
N SER A 52 -4.74 14.56 -35.01
CA SER A 52 -4.59 15.47 -36.15
C SER A 52 -4.97 16.91 -35.78
N MET A 53 -5.99 17.11 -34.96
CA MET A 53 -6.37 18.44 -34.48
C MET A 53 -5.27 19.12 -33.66
N HIS A 54 -4.54 18.37 -32.81
CA HIS A 54 -3.39 18.92 -32.08
C HIS A 54 -2.27 19.36 -33.03
N LEU A 55 -1.97 18.54 -34.03
CA LEU A 55 -0.97 18.86 -35.05
C LEU A 55 -1.37 20.09 -35.88
N LEU A 56 -2.62 20.13 -36.35
CA LEU A 56 -3.16 21.27 -37.11
C LEU A 56 -3.11 22.55 -36.27
N THR A 57 -3.46 22.49 -34.99
CA THR A 57 -3.38 23.63 -34.06
C THR A 57 -1.95 24.13 -33.93
N ALA A 58 -0.96 23.22 -33.84
CA ALA A 58 0.45 23.58 -33.73
C ALA A 58 1.02 24.26 -35.01
N LEU A 59 0.49 23.88 -36.18
CA LEU A 59 0.94 24.37 -37.49
C LEU A 59 0.19 25.62 -37.97
N ALA A 60 -1.11 25.75 -37.68
CA ALA A 60 -1.97 26.77 -38.27
C ALA A 60 -2.08 28.06 -37.44
N LEU A 61 -1.92 27.99 -36.11
CA LEU A 61 -2.11 29.15 -35.23
C LEU A 61 -0.80 29.95 -35.01
N PRO A 62 -0.90 31.28 -34.82
CA PRO A 62 0.25 32.10 -34.44
C PRO A 62 0.81 31.70 -33.07
N LEU A 63 2.10 31.99 -32.82
CA LEU A 63 2.86 31.51 -31.65
C LEU A 63 2.17 31.76 -30.30
N GLY A 64 1.57 32.94 -30.11
CA GLY A 64 0.84 33.26 -28.87
C GLY A 64 -0.41 32.40 -28.68
N ALA A 65 -1.24 32.30 -29.72
CA ALA A 65 -2.47 31.51 -29.68
C ALA A 65 -2.20 30.01 -29.54
N ARG A 66 -1.22 29.45 -30.29
CA ARG A 66 -0.90 28.02 -30.20
C ARG A 66 -0.42 27.63 -28.80
N ARG A 67 0.36 28.49 -28.13
CA ARG A 67 0.81 28.24 -26.75
C ARG A 67 -0.36 28.15 -25.79
N ILE A 68 -1.33 29.07 -25.87
CA ILE A 68 -2.51 29.08 -25.00
C ILE A 68 -3.40 27.87 -25.27
N VAL A 69 -3.72 27.61 -26.54
CA VAL A 69 -4.63 26.52 -26.92
C VAL A 69 -4.04 25.15 -26.58
N LEU A 70 -2.76 24.92 -26.89
CA LEU A 70 -2.09 23.65 -26.57
C LEU A 70 -1.87 23.47 -25.07
N MET A 71 -1.64 24.56 -24.31
CA MET A 71 -1.59 24.51 -22.85
C MET A 71 -2.93 24.09 -22.26
N ALA A 72 -4.03 24.71 -22.72
CA ALA A 72 -5.37 24.37 -22.28
C ALA A 72 -5.73 22.93 -22.67
N SER A 73 -5.36 22.50 -23.89
CA SER A 73 -5.57 21.12 -24.34
C SER A 73 -4.79 20.12 -23.48
N PHE A 74 -3.49 20.39 -23.24
CA PHE A 74 -2.68 19.55 -22.37
C PHE A 74 -3.26 19.45 -20.95
N ALA A 75 -3.65 20.58 -20.35
CA ALA A 75 -4.26 20.61 -19.03
C ALA A 75 -5.58 19.80 -19.00
N PHE A 76 -6.41 19.93 -20.04
CA PHE A 76 -7.64 19.15 -20.17
C PHE A 76 -7.37 17.64 -20.21
N TRP A 77 -6.49 17.18 -21.11
CA TRP A 77 -6.17 15.76 -21.25
C TRP A 77 -5.48 15.20 -20.00
N ARG A 78 -4.63 16.01 -19.35
CA ARG A 78 -4.01 15.67 -18.08
C ARG A 78 -5.03 15.46 -16.96
N LEU A 79 -6.02 16.36 -16.86
CA LEU A 79 -7.11 16.23 -15.90
C LEU A 79 -8.02 15.05 -16.23
N CYS A 80 -8.27 14.76 -17.51
CA CYS A 80 -8.97 13.55 -17.93
C CYS A 80 -8.19 12.29 -17.54
N TYR A 81 -6.87 12.29 -17.69
CA TYR A 81 -6.02 11.17 -17.31
C TYR A 81 -6.03 10.96 -15.80
N ASN A 82 -5.58 11.92 -15.01
CA ASN A 82 -5.40 11.69 -13.57
C ASN A 82 -6.70 11.87 -12.76
N GLY A 83 -7.54 12.86 -13.11
CA GLY A 83 -8.80 13.11 -12.44
C GLY A 83 -9.97 12.29 -12.99
N GLY A 84 -10.14 12.30 -14.32
CA GLY A 84 -11.25 11.62 -15.00
C GLY A 84 -11.19 10.10 -14.87
N LEU A 85 -10.10 9.47 -15.33
CA LEU A 85 -9.91 8.03 -15.15
C LEU A 85 -9.80 7.67 -13.67
N GLY A 86 -9.15 8.52 -12.86
CA GLY A 86 -9.11 8.36 -11.40
C GLY A 86 -10.50 8.25 -10.76
N TRP A 87 -11.44 9.10 -11.16
CA TRP A 87 -12.82 9.06 -10.70
C TRP A 87 -13.54 7.78 -11.16
N ILE A 88 -13.39 7.41 -12.44
CA ILE A 88 -13.97 6.19 -13.01
C ILE A 88 -13.46 4.94 -12.28
N LEU A 89 -12.15 4.83 -12.10
CA LEU A 89 -11.50 3.71 -11.42
C LEU A 89 -11.88 3.66 -9.94
N ASN A 90 -11.93 4.80 -9.26
CA ASN A 90 -12.38 4.84 -7.86
C ASN A 90 -13.85 4.40 -7.71
N TRP A 91 -14.71 4.76 -8.66
CA TRP A 91 -16.11 4.30 -8.71
C TRP A 91 -16.20 2.79 -9.01
N GLN A 92 -15.39 2.29 -9.94
CA GLN A 92 -15.29 0.87 -10.26
C GLN A 92 -14.74 0.04 -9.09
N SER A 93 -13.65 0.46 -8.46
CA SER A 93 -13.01 -0.20 -7.32
C SER A 93 -13.95 -0.35 -6.12
N ASN A 94 -14.73 0.69 -5.82
CA ASN A 94 -15.58 0.72 -4.62
C ASN A 94 -16.99 0.15 -4.83
N ARG A 95 -17.56 0.30 -6.02
CA ARG A 95 -18.97 -0.01 -6.28
C ARG A 95 -19.20 -0.90 -7.49
N HIS A 96 -18.14 -1.40 -8.14
CA HIS A 96 -18.22 -2.03 -9.47
C HIS A 96 -19.01 -1.18 -10.46
N GLY A 97 -18.91 0.15 -10.32
CA GLY A 97 -19.89 1.09 -10.85
C GLY A 97 -20.02 1.06 -12.37
N LEU A 98 -18.89 0.96 -13.07
CA LEU A 98 -18.89 0.94 -14.53
C LEU A 98 -19.49 -0.37 -15.05
N VAL A 99 -19.12 -1.51 -14.45
CA VAL A 99 -19.74 -2.81 -14.75
C VAL A 99 -21.24 -2.81 -14.43
N ALA A 100 -21.63 -2.26 -13.27
CA ALA A 100 -23.02 -2.15 -12.83
C ALA A 100 -23.86 -1.27 -13.75
N LEU A 101 -23.28 -0.18 -14.29
CA LEU A 101 -23.94 0.68 -15.28
C LEU A 101 -24.28 -0.09 -16.56
N PHE A 102 -23.30 -0.85 -17.09
CA PHE A 102 -23.50 -1.66 -18.28
C PHE A 102 -24.51 -2.79 -18.05
N LYS A 103 -24.47 -3.45 -16.88
CA LYS A 103 -25.48 -4.44 -16.45
C LYS A 103 -26.88 -3.81 -16.38
N ARG A 104 -27.03 -2.65 -15.73
CA ARG A 104 -28.32 -1.95 -15.55
C ARG A 104 -28.92 -1.46 -16.88
N ARG A 105 -28.09 -0.95 -17.79
CA ARG A 105 -28.53 -0.47 -19.10
C ARG A 105 -28.76 -1.60 -20.11
N GLY A 106 -28.23 -2.81 -19.85
CA GLY A 106 -28.35 -3.96 -20.74
C GLY A 106 -27.63 -3.79 -22.08
N TRP A 107 -26.64 -2.90 -22.17
CA TRP A 107 -25.95 -2.60 -23.44
C TRP A 107 -25.14 -3.78 -24.00
N LEU A 108 -24.68 -4.67 -23.12
CA LEU A 108 -23.94 -5.89 -23.49
C LEU A 108 -24.84 -7.14 -23.46
N ASP A 109 -26.14 -6.97 -23.28
CA ASP A 109 -27.12 -8.06 -23.29
C ASP A 109 -27.76 -8.18 -24.69
N PRO A 110 -27.71 -9.36 -25.34
CA PRO A 110 -28.27 -9.55 -26.67
C PRO A 110 -29.78 -9.30 -26.75
N GLN A 111 -30.53 -9.47 -25.65
CA GLN A 111 -31.98 -9.27 -25.64
C GLN A 111 -32.38 -7.81 -25.40
N ARG A 112 -31.58 -7.07 -24.61
CA ARG A 112 -31.91 -5.70 -24.16
C ARG A 112 -31.16 -4.60 -24.91
N GLY A 113 -29.98 -4.90 -25.46
CA GLY A 113 -29.05 -3.89 -25.98
C GLY A 113 -29.37 -3.37 -27.39
N GLY A 114 -30.22 -4.05 -28.15
CA GLY A 114 -30.66 -3.61 -29.49
C GLY A 114 -29.48 -3.27 -30.41
N TRP A 115 -29.53 -2.08 -31.04
CA TRP A 115 -28.47 -1.61 -31.95
C TRP A 115 -27.14 -1.32 -31.26
N VAL A 116 -27.16 -0.97 -29.95
CA VAL A 116 -25.94 -0.66 -29.18
C VAL A 116 -25.12 -1.93 -28.97
N TYR A 117 -25.80 -3.06 -28.73
CA TYR A 117 -25.16 -4.36 -28.61
C TYR A 117 -24.44 -4.76 -29.90
N THR A 118 -25.12 -4.67 -31.06
CA THR A 118 -24.51 -5.04 -32.35
C THR A 118 -23.36 -4.12 -32.72
N TRP A 119 -23.46 -2.82 -32.43
CA TRP A 119 -22.37 -1.87 -32.64
C TRP A 119 -21.17 -2.18 -31.73
N LEU A 120 -21.37 -2.30 -30.41
CA LEU A 120 -20.28 -2.61 -29.46
C LEU A 120 -19.61 -3.94 -29.76
N ARG A 121 -20.39 -4.95 -30.16
CA ARG A 121 -19.87 -6.25 -30.57
C ARG A 121 -18.96 -6.12 -31.79
N SER A 122 -19.43 -5.44 -32.84
CA SER A 122 -18.63 -5.21 -34.05
C SER A 122 -17.35 -4.42 -33.76
N GLU A 123 -17.41 -3.42 -32.90
CA GLU A 123 -16.26 -2.61 -32.50
C GLU A 123 -15.20 -3.46 -31.78
N LEU A 124 -15.60 -4.21 -30.74
CA LEU A 124 -14.65 -5.02 -29.95
C LEU A 124 -14.08 -6.21 -30.75
N GLU A 125 -14.92 -6.94 -31.50
CA GLU A 125 -14.47 -8.08 -32.30
C GLU A 125 -13.52 -7.65 -33.42
N SER A 126 -13.69 -6.45 -33.98
CA SER A 126 -12.79 -5.95 -35.04
C SER A 126 -11.34 -5.71 -34.57
N LYS A 127 -11.17 -5.42 -33.28
CA LYS A 127 -9.87 -5.07 -32.69
C LYS A 127 -9.16 -6.27 -32.04
N MET A 128 -9.91 -7.32 -31.71
CA MET A 128 -9.41 -8.55 -31.06
C MET A 128 -8.98 -9.64 -32.07
N GLY A 129 -8.34 -10.70 -31.57
CA GLY A 129 -7.92 -11.86 -32.35
C GLY A 129 -8.99 -12.97 -32.41
N GLU A 130 -8.66 -14.07 -33.10
CA GLU A 130 -9.53 -15.26 -33.23
C GLU A 130 -9.79 -15.99 -31.89
N ASP A 131 -9.01 -15.68 -30.85
CA ASP A 131 -9.15 -16.23 -29.50
C ASP A 131 -10.20 -15.51 -28.64
N TYR A 132 -10.83 -14.45 -29.17
CA TYR A 132 -11.85 -13.67 -28.49
C TYR A 132 -13.23 -13.89 -29.15
N SER A 133 -14.22 -14.17 -28.30
CA SER A 133 -15.63 -14.19 -28.67
C SER A 133 -16.39 -13.33 -27.67
N PHE A 134 -17.18 -12.38 -28.17
CA PHE A 134 -17.87 -11.39 -27.35
C PHE A 134 -18.81 -12.02 -26.31
N THR A 135 -19.39 -13.19 -26.61
CA THR A 135 -20.35 -13.88 -25.74
C THR A 135 -19.71 -14.81 -24.70
N ASP A 136 -18.46 -15.24 -24.95
CA ASP A 136 -17.86 -16.32 -24.17
C ASP A 136 -17.08 -15.79 -22.95
N VAL A 137 -16.71 -14.50 -23.00
CA VAL A 137 -16.03 -13.78 -21.94
C VAL A 137 -17.01 -13.13 -20.96
N PRO A 138 -16.62 -12.94 -19.68
CA PRO A 138 -17.45 -12.24 -18.73
C PRO A 138 -17.63 -10.77 -19.10
N ILE A 139 -18.73 -10.17 -18.63
CA ILE A 139 -19.05 -8.77 -18.90
C ILE A 139 -17.96 -7.83 -18.37
N GLU A 140 -17.31 -8.18 -17.26
CA GLU A 140 -16.19 -7.44 -16.69
C GLU A 140 -15.04 -7.27 -17.69
N PHE A 141 -14.77 -8.29 -18.53
CA PHE A 141 -13.72 -8.24 -19.55
C PHE A 141 -14.11 -7.33 -20.72
N ASN A 142 -15.34 -7.45 -21.24
CA ASN A 142 -15.84 -6.60 -22.34
C ASN A 142 -15.89 -5.13 -21.93
N VAL A 143 -16.31 -4.87 -20.69
CA VAL A 143 -16.33 -3.53 -20.11
C VAL A 143 -14.90 -2.98 -19.94
N TRP A 144 -13.95 -3.82 -19.50
CA TRP A 144 -12.54 -3.43 -19.43
C TRP A 144 -11.94 -3.10 -20.80
N LEU A 145 -12.28 -3.85 -21.86
CA LEU A 145 -11.84 -3.52 -23.23
C LEU A 145 -12.34 -2.14 -23.70
N LEU A 146 -13.59 -1.78 -23.37
CA LEU A 146 -14.14 -0.45 -23.66
C LEU A 146 -13.45 0.64 -22.83
N TYR A 147 -13.20 0.36 -21.55
CA TYR A 147 -12.42 1.24 -20.69
C TYR A 147 -11.01 1.46 -21.27
N ARG A 148 -10.36 0.42 -21.77
CA ARG A 148 -9.07 0.51 -22.45
C ARG A 148 -9.12 1.44 -23.67
N GLN A 149 -10.17 1.41 -24.49
CA GLN A 149 -10.32 2.35 -25.61
C GLN A 149 -10.37 3.81 -25.13
N LEU A 150 -11.05 4.07 -24.00
CA LEU A 150 -11.08 5.39 -23.39
C LEU A 150 -9.71 5.82 -22.87
N VAL A 151 -8.96 4.89 -22.26
CA VAL A 151 -7.59 5.14 -21.80
C VAL A 151 -6.69 5.47 -22.99
N ASP A 152 -6.73 4.69 -24.07
CA ASP A 152 -5.96 4.90 -25.30
C ASP A 152 -6.19 6.33 -25.84
N LEU A 153 -7.46 6.74 -25.97
CA LEU A 153 -7.83 8.08 -26.42
C LEU A 153 -7.21 9.17 -25.53
N ILE A 154 -7.33 9.04 -24.21
CA ILE A 154 -6.89 10.07 -23.26
C ILE A 154 -5.36 10.14 -23.22
N LEU A 155 -4.66 9.01 -23.07
CA LEU A 155 -3.20 8.98 -22.92
C LEU A 155 -2.49 9.47 -24.18
N LEU A 156 -2.99 9.14 -25.37
CA LEU A 156 -2.34 9.58 -26.61
C LEU A 156 -2.52 11.06 -26.83
N ASN A 157 -3.72 11.59 -26.57
CA ASN A 157 -3.93 13.03 -26.65
C ASN A 157 -3.15 13.79 -25.58
N ASP A 158 -3.06 13.28 -24.36
CA ASP A 158 -2.22 13.88 -23.30
C ASP A 158 -0.74 13.95 -23.73
N PHE A 159 -0.18 12.85 -24.23
CA PHE A 159 1.20 12.79 -24.71
C PHE A 159 1.43 13.71 -25.92
N THR A 160 0.56 13.66 -26.93
CA THR A 160 0.71 14.49 -28.13
C THR A 160 0.51 15.96 -27.83
N ALA A 161 -0.46 16.34 -26.99
CA ALA A 161 -0.65 17.71 -26.55
C ALA A 161 0.60 18.25 -25.84
N TYR A 162 1.19 17.45 -24.94
CA TYR A 162 2.45 17.81 -24.27
C TYR A 162 3.61 18.00 -25.25
N PHE A 163 3.77 17.06 -26.19
CA PHE A 163 4.84 17.12 -27.18
C PHE A 163 4.70 18.35 -28.11
N MET A 164 3.49 18.63 -28.59
CA MET A 164 3.21 19.82 -29.40
C MET A 164 3.35 21.11 -28.60
N LEU A 165 3.00 21.09 -27.31
CA LEU A 165 3.26 22.22 -26.42
C LEU A 165 4.77 22.47 -26.29
N CYS A 166 5.58 21.42 -26.06
CA CYS A 166 7.03 21.55 -25.98
C CYS A 166 7.62 22.13 -27.28
N SER A 167 7.16 21.68 -28.44
CA SER A 167 7.63 22.20 -29.74
C SER A 167 7.37 23.70 -29.90
N CYS A 168 6.32 24.24 -29.27
CA CYS A 168 6.01 25.66 -29.27
C CYS A 168 6.97 26.52 -28.42
N TYR A 169 7.77 25.90 -27.56
CA TYR A 169 8.75 26.52 -26.68
C TYR A 169 10.19 26.16 -27.04
N LEU A 170 10.44 25.45 -28.16
CA LEU A 170 11.81 25.28 -28.66
C LEU A 170 12.46 26.65 -28.90
N GLY A 171 13.70 26.80 -28.46
CA GLY A 171 14.45 28.06 -28.57
C GLY A 171 14.07 29.14 -27.55
N SER A 172 13.34 28.80 -26.48
CA SER A 172 13.03 29.76 -25.40
C SER A 172 14.21 30.04 -24.46
N ALA A 173 15.28 29.24 -24.55
CA ALA A 173 16.46 29.37 -23.71
C ALA A 173 17.34 30.54 -24.16
N ASN A 174 17.78 31.36 -23.20
CA ASN A 174 18.80 32.39 -23.39
C ASN A 174 20.09 31.97 -22.70
N ASP A 175 20.73 30.90 -23.20
CA ASP A 175 21.98 30.41 -22.64
C ASP A 175 23.13 31.37 -22.98
N PRO A 176 23.90 31.88 -21.99
CA PRO A 176 25.00 32.80 -22.25
C PRO A 176 26.17 32.16 -23.03
N GLU A 177 26.37 30.86 -22.84
CA GLU A 177 27.50 30.10 -23.33
C GLU A 177 27.03 28.89 -24.16
N PRO A 178 27.66 28.58 -25.31
CA PRO A 178 27.31 27.41 -26.12
C PRO A 178 27.42 26.08 -25.37
N LEU A 179 28.37 25.99 -24.42
CA LEU A 179 28.53 24.80 -23.59
C LEU A 179 27.30 24.56 -22.70
N HIS A 180 26.69 25.62 -22.14
CA HIS A 180 25.48 25.49 -21.33
C HIS A 180 24.30 25.00 -22.18
N ALA A 181 24.15 25.53 -23.39
CA ALA A 181 23.15 25.06 -24.34
C ALA A 181 23.36 23.58 -24.70
N PHE A 182 24.60 23.18 -24.97
CA PHE A 182 24.96 21.79 -25.24
C PHE A 182 24.62 20.87 -24.07
N LEU A 183 25.07 21.20 -22.85
CA LEU A 183 24.83 20.39 -21.65
C LEU A 183 23.34 20.26 -21.34
N ARG A 184 22.58 21.34 -21.50
CA ARG A 184 21.12 21.36 -21.30
C ARG A 184 20.40 20.46 -22.30
N VAL A 185 20.70 20.59 -23.59
CA VAL A 185 20.08 19.77 -24.64
C VAL A 185 20.51 18.32 -24.53
N ALA A 186 21.81 18.05 -24.35
CA ALA A 186 22.34 16.69 -24.18
C ALA A 186 21.75 16.00 -22.95
N GLY A 187 21.69 16.70 -21.82
CA GLY A 187 21.04 16.21 -20.60
C GLY A 187 19.55 15.95 -20.81
N GLY A 188 18.85 16.84 -21.52
CA GLY A 188 17.44 16.65 -21.83
C GLY A 188 17.16 15.46 -22.74
N VAL A 189 17.99 15.24 -23.76
CA VAL A 189 17.93 14.06 -24.63
C VAL A 189 18.23 12.80 -23.85
N ALA A 190 19.24 12.80 -22.98
CA ALA A 190 19.56 11.67 -22.13
C ALA A 190 18.38 11.27 -21.23
N LEU A 191 17.69 12.25 -20.63
CA LEU A 191 16.48 12.00 -19.83
C LEU A 191 15.32 11.44 -20.66
N LEU A 192 15.14 11.88 -21.91
CA LEU A 192 14.12 11.31 -22.81
C LEU A 192 14.44 9.85 -23.18
N VAL A 193 15.69 9.55 -23.53
CA VAL A 193 16.12 8.17 -23.85
C VAL A 193 15.95 7.26 -22.63
N PHE A 194 16.39 7.74 -21.45
CA PHE A 194 16.20 7.03 -20.19
C PHE A 194 14.71 6.79 -19.90
N ASN A 195 13.86 7.78 -20.13
CA ASN A 195 12.42 7.65 -19.94
C ASN A 195 11.80 6.58 -20.84
N LEU A 196 12.18 6.57 -22.12
CA LEU A 196 11.71 5.57 -23.08
C LEU A 196 12.13 4.16 -22.63
N TRP A 197 13.39 3.99 -22.22
CA TRP A 197 13.87 2.72 -21.67
C TRP A 197 13.04 2.27 -20.46
N VAL A 198 12.79 3.18 -19.50
CA VAL A 198 11.98 2.88 -18.32
C VAL A 198 10.55 2.44 -18.70
N LYS A 199 9.92 3.12 -19.65
CA LYS A 199 8.55 2.79 -20.09
C LYS A 199 8.48 1.45 -20.79
N VAL A 200 9.44 1.15 -21.66
CA VAL A 200 9.52 -0.14 -22.37
C VAL A 200 9.79 -1.29 -21.38
N ASP A 201 10.75 -1.13 -20.48
CA ASP A 201 11.07 -2.17 -19.50
C ASP A 201 9.92 -2.38 -18.50
N ALA A 202 9.26 -1.30 -18.05
CA ALA A 202 8.08 -1.42 -17.20
C ALA A 202 6.92 -2.15 -17.89
N HIS A 203 6.64 -1.83 -19.17
CA HIS A 203 5.60 -2.49 -19.95
C HIS A 203 5.88 -4.00 -20.12
N ARG A 204 7.15 -4.37 -20.31
CA ARG A 204 7.58 -5.78 -20.40
C ARG A 204 7.18 -6.58 -19.16
N VAL A 205 7.33 -5.99 -17.96
CA VAL A 205 7.08 -6.64 -16.66
C VAL A 205 5.59 -6.69 -16.34
N VAL A 206 4.90 -5.56 -16.47
CA VAL A 206 3.51 -5.38 -16.04
C VAL A 206 2.50 -5.99 -17.03
N LYS A 207 2.86 -6.01 -18.33
CA LYS A 207 1.98 -6.38 -19.45
C LYS A 207 0.74 -5.48 -19.57
N ASP A 208 0.01 -5.63 -20.68
CA ASP A 208 -1.21 -4.87 -20.99
C ASP A 208 -2.22 -4.85 -19.83
N TYR A 209 -2.46 -6.00 -19.21
CA TYR A 209 -3.49 -6.14 -18.19
C TYR A 209 -3.32 -5.12 -17.05
N ALA A 210 -2.14 -5.06 -16.44
CA ALA A 210 -1.91 -4.12 -15.35
C ALA A 210 -1.55 -2.69 -15.86
N TRP A 211 -1.07 -2.54 -17.10
CA TRP A 211 -0.90 -1.21 -17.71
C TRP A 211 -2.23 -0.44 -17.88
N TYR A 212 -3.32 -1.16 -18.11
CA TYR A 212 -4.68 -0.61 -18.23
C TYR A 212 -5.55 -0.84 -16.98
N TRP A 213 -4.95 -0.97 -15.79
CA TRP A 213 -5.67 -1.14 -14.51
C TRP A 213 -6.72 -2.25 -14.53
N GLY A 214 -6.42 -3.39 -15.18
CA GLY A 214 -7.36 -4.49 -15.33
C GLY A 214 -7.83 -5.12 -14.02
N ASP A 215 -7.03 -5.00 -12.96
CA ASP A 215 -7.34 -5.46 -11.61
C ASP A 215 -8.50 -4.74 -10.93
N PHE A 216 -8.93 -3.60 -11.47
CA PHE A 216 -10.18 -2.95 -11.08
C PHE A 216 -11.44 -3.69 -11.58
N PHE A 217 -11.30 -4.58 -12.55
CA PHE A 217 -12.41 -5.28 -13.20
C PHE A 217 -12.45 -6.77 -12.88
N PHE A 218 -11.31 -7.46 -13.01
CA PHE A 218 -11.16 -8.89 -12.75
C PHE A 218 -9.72 -9.16 -12.31
N LEU A 219 -9.41 -10.32 -11.72
CA LEU A 219 -8.05 -10.67 -11.28
C LEU A 219 -7.44 -11.74 -12.19
N ILE A 220 -6.14 -11.69 -12.44
CA ILE A 220 -5.43 -12.76 -13.17
C ILE A 220 -4.58 -13.58 -12.19
N GLU A 221 -4.59 -14.90 -12.36
CA GLU A 221 -3.67 -15.81 -11.68
C GLU A 221 -2.27 -15.72 -12.29
N GLN A 222 -1.55 -14.63 -11.98
CA GLN A 222 -0.16 -14.45 -12.39
C GLN A 222 0.70 -14.05 -11.19
N SER A 223 1.82 -14.73 -11.00
CA SER A 223 2.87 -14.26 -10.09
C SER A 223 3.66 -13.15 -10.77
N LEU A 224 3.51 -11.91 -10.32
CA LEU A 224 4.35 -10.80 -10.76
C LEU A 224 5.79 -11.01 -10.27
N THR A 225 6.71 -11.26 -11.20
CA THR A 225 8.15 -11.20 -10.92
C THR A 225 8.60 -9.76 -11.09
N PHE A 226 8.87 -9.07 -9.97
CA PHE A 226 9.38 -7.71 -10.00
C PHE A 226 10.86 -7.71 -10.39
N ASP A 227 11.14 -7.62 -11.68
CA ASP A 227 12.48 -7.49 -12.25
C ASP A 227 12.68 -6.14 -12.98
N GLY A 228 13.92 -5.87 -13.42
CA GLY A 228 14.22 -4.68 -14.20
C GLY A 228 14.01 -3.38 -13.43
N VAL A 229 13.33 -2.39 -14.03
CA VAL A 229 13.07 -1.09 -13.41
C VAL A 229 12.28 -1.14 -12.10
N PHE A 230 11.58 -2.24 -11.80
CA PHE A 230 10.90 -2.45 -10.52
C PHE A 230 11.86 -2.83 -9.37
N GLU A 231 13.12 -3.16 -9.67
CA GLU A 231 14.19 -3.24 -8.67
C GLU A 231 14.77 -1.85 -8.35
N MET A 232 14.58 -0.86 -9.23
CA MET A 232 15.13 0.50 -9.06
C MET A 232 14.23 1.41 -8.22
N ALA A 233 12.92 1.29 -8.39
CA ALA A 233 11.93 2.14 -7.73
C ALA A 233 10.63 1.38 -7.41
N PRO A 234 9.86 1.79 -6.38
CA PRO A 234 8.58 1.16 -6.04
C PRO A 234 7.55 1.24 -7.17
N HIS A 235 7.38 2.42 -7.75
CA HIS A 235 6.45 2.68 -8.84
C HIS A 235 7.19 3.34 -9.99
N PRO A 236 8.01 2.60 -10.75
CA PRO A 236 8.91 3.18 -11.76
C PRO A 236 8.15 3.94 -12.84
N MET A 237 6.93 3.53 -13.18
CA MET A 237 6.09 4.23 -14.16
C MET A 237 5.66 5.64 -13.72
N TYR A 238 5.54 5.86 -12.41
CA TYR A 238 5.04 7.10 -11.81
C TYR A 238 6.14 7.98 -11.24
N SER A 239 7.31 7.42 -10.91
CA SER A 239 8.46 8.16 -10.41
C SER A 239 9.48 8.45 -11.53
N ILE A 240 10.43 7.54 -11.76
CA ILE A 240 11.50 7.70 -12.76
C ILE A 240 10.96 7.76 -14.20
N GLY A 241 9.77 7.19 -14.42
CA GLY A 241 9.00 7.23 -15.67
C GLY A 241 8.44 8.62 -16.04
N TYR A 242 8.71 9.66 -15.25
CA TYR A 242 8.45 11.06 -15.60
C TYR A 242 9.71 11.86 -15.97
N ALA A 243 10.89 11.23 -15.96
CA ALA A 243 12.15 11.86 -16.36
C ALA A 243 12.07 12.58 -17.74
N GLY A 244 11.28 12.04 -18.68
CA GLY A 244 11.10 12.62 -20.01
C GLY A 244 10.41 13.99 -20.01
N TYR A 245 9.53 14.27 -19.04
CA TYR A 245 8.89 15.58 -18.88
C TYR A 245 9.93 16.65 -18.51
N TYR A 246 10.85 16.30 -17.62
CA TYR A 246 11.98 17.16 -17.28
C TYR A 246 12.99 17.24 -18.43
N GLY A 247 13.19 16.17 -19.19
CA GLY A 247 13.97 16.17 -20.42
C GLY A 247 13.44 17.18 -21.46
N GLY A 248 12.12 17.21 -21.68
CA GLY A 248 11.47 18.22 -22.52
C GLY A 248 11.64 19.65 -21.99
N SER A 249 11.57 19.85 -20.67
CA SER A 249 11.81 21.16 -20.06
C SER A 249 13.27 21.63 -20.26
N LEU A 250 14.24 20.71 -20.18
CA LEU A 250 15.63 21.02 -20.47
C LEU A 250 15.81 21.36 -21.94
N ILE A 251 15.34 20.55 -22.88
CA ILE A 251 15.50 20.80 -24.33
C ILE A 251 14.91 22.15 -24.74
N THR A 252 13.73 22.49 -24.23
CA THR A 252 13.08 23.79 -24.50
C THR A 252 13.73 24.95 -23.77
N GLY A 253 14.34 24.70 -22.60
CA GLY A 253 14.88 25.71 -21.70
C GLY A 253 13.82 26.69 -21.18
N SER A 254 12.57 26.23 -21.08
CA SER A 254 11.43 27.04 -20.66
C SER A 254 10.99 26.70 -19.25
N TYR A 255 10.97 27.71 -18.36
CA TYR A 255 10.39 27.56 -17.02
C TYR A 255 8.91 27.18 -17.08
N THR A 256 8.16 27.68 -18.08
CA THR A 256 6.76 27.30 -18.25
C THR A 256 6.61 25.79 -18.46
N ILE A 257 7.42 25.20 -19.35
CA ILE A 257 7.39 23.75 -19.58
C ILE A 257 7.84 23.01 -18.32
N PHE A 258 8.85 23.50 -17.59
CA PHE A 258 9.26 22.92 -16.31
C PHE A 258 8.11 22.84 -15.29
N TYR A 259 7.35 23.91 -15.08
CA TYR A 259 6.24 23.91 -14.12
C TYR A 259 5.04 23.09 -14.61
N VAL A 260 4.79 23.06 -15.92
CA VAL A 260 3.77 22.20 -16.52
C VAL A 260 4.13 20.72 -16.32
N SER A 261 5.39 20.36 -16.54
CA SER A 261 5.94 19.03 -16.25
C SER A 261 5.84 18.65 -14.79
N LEU A 262 6.18 19.58 -13.89
CA LEU A 262 6.07 19.37 -12.45
C LEU A 262 4.62 19.15 -12.03
N ALA A 263 3.68 19.97 -12.52
CA ALA A 263 2.25 19.81 -12.24
C ALA A 263 1.71 18.47 -12.75
N ALA A 264 2.11 18.05 -13.96
CA ALA A 264 1.74 16.76 -14.52
C ALA A 264 2.26 15.59 -13.67
N HIS A 265 3.50 15.68 -13.19
CA HIS A 265 4.09 14.66 -12.32
C HIS A 265 3.41 14.62 -10.93
N MET A 266 3.08 15.79 -10.36
CA MET A 266 2.30 15.88 -9.12
C MET A 266 0.92 15.24 -9.27
N LEU A 267 0.20 15.53 -10.36
CA LEU A 267 -1.10 14.91 -10.64
C LEU A 267 -1.00 13.38 -10.76
N GLN A 268 0.12 12.86 -11.28
CA GLN A 268 0.35 11.42 -11.29
C GLN A 268 0.51 10.84 -9.89
N PHE A 269 1.28 11.49 -9.01
CA PHE A 269 1.41 11.04 -7.63
C PHE A 269 0.10 11.15 -6.85
N LEU A 270 -0.72 12.18 -7.13
CA LEU A 270 -2.06 12.30 -6.56
C LEU A 270 -2.95 11.14 -7.03
N PHE A 271 -2.94 10.79 -8.31
CA PHE A 271 -3.64 9.61 -8.82
C PHE A 271 -3.18 8.32 -8.13
N LEU A 272 -1.87 8.12 -8.01
CA LEU A 272 -1.29 6.97 -7.31
C LEU A 272 -1.75 6.91 -5.85
N SER A 273 -1.67 8.03 -5.13
CA SER A 273 -1.98 8.08 -3.69
C SER A 273 -3.47 7.97 -3.39
N PHE A 274 -4.35 8.51 -4.23
CA PHE A 274 -5.79 8.59 -3.95
C PHE A 274 -6.62 7.51 -4.65
N VAL A 275 -6.10 6.87 -5.70
CA VAL A 275 -6.86 5.90 -6.50
C VAL A 275 -6.18 4.53 -6.49
N GLU A 276 -4.93 4.47 -6.92
CA GLU A 276 -4.27 3.19 -7.16
C GLU A 276 -3.78 2.52 -5.87
N ASN A 277 -3.05 3.22 -4.99
CA ASN A 277 -2.59 2.65 -3.71
C ASN A 277 -3.76 2.16 -2.85
N PRO A 278 -4.86 2.91 -2.64
CA PRO A 278 -6.01 2.41 -1.89
C PRO A 278 -6.65 1.17 -2.52
N HIS A 279 -6.62 1.04 -3.86
CA HIS A 279 -7.09 -0.17 -4.54
C HIS A 279 -6.13 -1.34 -4.32
N ILE A 280 -4.81 -1.14 -4.50
CA ILE A 280 -3.79 -2.17 -4.27
C ILE A 280 -3.88 -2.70 -2.84
N GLU A 281 -3.95 -1.81 -1.84
CA GLU A 281 -4.07 -2.18 -0.43
C GLU A 281 -5.34 -3.01 -0.16
N LYS A 282 -6.45 -2.64 -0.81
CA LYS A 282 -7.75 -3.34 -0.70
C LYS A 282 -7.74 -4.73 -1.35
N THR A 283 -7.05 -4.86 -2.48
CA THR A 283 -7.07 -6.06 -3.33
C THR A 283 -5.99 -7.07 -2.90
N TYR A 284 -4.75 -6.62 -2.67
CA TYR A 284 -3.59 -7.49 -2.49
C TYR A 284 -3.05 -7.53 -1.05
N GLU A 285 -3.09 -6.41 -0.31
CA GLU A 285 -2.36 -6.30 0.97
C GLU A 285 -3.17 -6.63 2.22
N ARG A 286 -4.44 -7.05 2.11
CA ARG A 286 -5.40 -7.13 3.24
C ARG A 286 -4.77 -7.60 4.57
N PRO A 287 -4.45 -6.67 5.51
CA PRO A 287 -4.27 -7.07 6.89
C PRO A 287 -5.63 -7.53 7.44
N PRO A 288 -5.67 -8.46 8.39
CA PRO A 288 -6.92 -8.89 9.01
C PRO A 288 -7.73 -7.66 9.47
N LEU A 289 -9.04 -7.65 9.15
CA LEU A 289 -10.00 -6.55 9.36
C LEU A 289 -9.94 -5.89 10.75
N ALA A 290 -9.46 -6.63 11.77
CA ALA A 290 -9.16 -6.12 13.10
C ALA A 290 -8.27 -4.86 13.10
N VAL A 291 -7.26 -4.76 12.25
CA VAL A 291 -6.34 -3.60 12.18
C VAL A 291 -7.03 -2.37 11.58
N GLN A 292 -7.96 -2.56 10.64
CA GLN A 292 -8.69 -1.49 9.97
C GLN A 292 -9.75 -0.85 10.90
N VAL A 293 -10.42 -1.68 11.72
CA VAL A 293 -11.38 -1.21 12.72
C VAL A 293 -10.68 -0.44 13.85
N ILE A 294 -9.46 -0.85 14.23
CA ILE A 294 -8.66 -0.14 15.23
C ILE A 294 -8.14 1.22 14.69
N LYS A 295 -7.68 1.30 13.43
CA LYS A 295 -7.29 2.59 12.82
C LYS A 295 -8.48 3.57 12.71
N ARG A 296 -9.67 3.10 12.30
CA ARG A 296 -10.87 3.94 12.21
C ARG A 296 -11.39 4.41 13.57
N SER A 297 -11.38 3.55 14.59
CA SER A 297 -11.80 3.93 15.95
C SER A 297 -10.81 4.89 16.62
N ARG A 298 -9.50 4.76 16.34
CA ARG A 298 -8.47 5.71 16.80
C ARG A 298 -8.64 7.10 16.17
N ASN A 299 -8.91 7.17 14.86
CA ASN A 299 -9.17 8.45 14.17
C ASN A 299 -10.49 9.10 14.63
N ARG A 300 -11.50 8.30 15.00
CA ARG A 300 -12.77 8.82 15.52
C ARG A 300 -12.65 9.37 16.95
N ARG A 301 -11.76 8.81 17.78
CA ARG A 301 -11.45 9.35 19.12
C ARG A 301 -10.69 10.69 19.07
N MET A 302 -9.79 10.87 18.10
CA MET A 302 -9.06 12.14 17.95
C MET A 302 -9.96 13.33 17.58
N SER A 303 -11.09 13.08 16.90
CA SER A 303 -12.02 14.15 16.53
C SER A 303 -13.04 14.51 17.62
N ALA A 304 -13.06 13.80 18.75
CA ALA A 304 -14.10 13.93 19.78
C ALA A 304 -13.56 14.40 21.15
N THR A 305 -12.34 14.94 21.23
CA THR A 305 -11.74 15.33 22.51
C THR A 305 -11.57 16.85 22.62
N LEU A 306 -12.63 17.54 23.07
CA LEU A 306 -12.71 18.69 24.00
C LEU A 306 -14.12 19.32 23.90
N PRO A 307 -14.72 19.88 24.98
CA PRO A 307 -14.26 20.02 26.36
C PRO A 307 -15.27 19.51 27.43
N GLY A 308 -14.79 19.34 28.68
CA GLY A 308 -15.67 19.46 29.86
C GLY A 308 -15.48 18.45 31.00
N THR A 309 -14.72 18.88 32.02
CA THR A 309 -14.98 18.77 33.47
C THR A 309 -15.28 17.43 34.15
N GLY A 310 -14.56 17.17 35.25
CA GLY A 310 -15.09 16.39 36.38
C GLY A 310 -14.04 15.53 37.08
N GLU A 311 -13.47 16.06 38.15
CA GLU A 311 -12.84 15.30 39.24
C GLU A 311 -13.82 14.25 39.79
N ASP A 312 -13.33 13.04 40.10
CA ASP A 312 -13.43 12.47 41.45
C ASP A 312 -12.88 11.04 41.54
N ALA A 313 -12.48 10.70 42.75
CA ALA A 313 -11.44 9.75 43.10
C ALA A 313 -11.96 8.40 43.62
N LYS A 314 -11.02 7.42 43.65
CA LYS A 314 -10.85 6.29 44.60
C LYS A 314 -11.98 5.24 44.73
N GLU A 315 -11.61 3.96 44.53
CA GLU A 315 -11.43 3.01 45.65
C GLU A 315 -10.91 1.63 45.20
N THR A 316 -9.98 1.12 46.01
CA THR A 316 -9.35 -0.21 46.00
C THR A 316 -10.25 -1.27 46.64
N VAL A 317 -10.30 -2.47 46.06
CA VAL A 317 -10.57 -3.72 46.80
C VAL A 317 -9.65 -4.82 46.27
N GLY A 318 -8.79 -5.33 47.15
CA GLY A 318 -7.93 -6.48 46.91
C GLY A 318 -8.67 -7.80 47.10
N ILE A 319 -8.29 -8.80 46.30
CA ILE A 319 -8.62 -10.21 46.52
C ILE A 319 -7.34 -11.02 46.25
N ASP A 320 -6.83 -11.65 47.32
CA ASP A 320 -5.75 -12.63 47.29
C ASP A 320 -6.21 -13.92 46.57
N ILE A 321 -5.41 -14.42 45.64
CA ILE A 321 -5.56 -15.75 45.04
C ILE A 321 -4.22 -16.50 45.15
N PRO A 322 -4.19 -17.81 45.50
CA PRO A 322 -2.98 -18.51 45.91
C PRO A 322 -2.01 -18.79 44.76
N ASN A 323 -0.72 -18.65 45.06
CA ASN A 323 0.42 -19.04 44.23
C ASN A 323 0.45 -20.55 43.97
N THR A 324 0.09 -21.01 42.77
CA THR A 324 0.61 -22.26 42.21
C THR A 324 0.64 -22.22 40.69
N VAL A 325 1.80 -22.60 40.14
CA VAL A 325 2.18 -22.68 38.72
C VAL A 325 2.56 -21.33 38.08
N ILE A 326 3.74 -20.84 38.49
CA ILE A 326 4.49 -19.84 37.72
C ILE A 326 4.92 -20.49 36.41
N ASP A 327 4.14 -20.26 35.38
CA ASP A 327 4.51 -20.50 34.00
C ASP A 327 5.56 -19.45 33.62
N LYS A 328 6.85 -19.81 33.70
CA LYS A 328 8.03 -18.94 33.50
C LYS A 328 8.19 -18.41 32.05
N ALA A 329 7.12 -18.26 31.30
CA ALA A 329 7.15 -17.78 29.92
C ALA A 329 6.20 -16.60 29.62
N SER A 330 5.36 -16.17 30.57
CA SER A 330 4.26 -15.23 30.27
C SER A 330 4.34 -13.84 30.91
N ILE A 331 5.45 -13.49 31.58
CA ILE A 331 5.69 -12.12 32.06
C ILE A 331 7.16 -11.74 31.79
N ARG A 332 7.47 -11.40 30.54
CA ARG A 332 8.54 -10.41 30.30
C ARG A 332 7.84 -9.07 30.17
N GLU A 333 7.51 -8.51 31.33
CA GLU A 333 7.22 -7.09 31.47
C GLU A 333 8.24 -6.31 30.64
N ARG A 334 7.78 -5.51 29.68
CA ARG A 334 8.59 -4.41 29.16
C ARG A 334 8.99 -3.60 30.41
N PRO A 335 10.29 -3.42 30.71
CA PRO A 335 10.67 -2.67 31.89
C PRO A 335 9.98 -1.30 31.88
N ALA A 336 9.42 -0.92 33.03
CA ALA A 336 8.58 0.27 33.23
C ALA A 336 9.25 1.59 32.79
N SER A 337 10.57 1.60 32.57
CA SER A 337 11.37 2.74 32.13
C SER A 337 11.20 3.13 30.65
N LEU A 338 10.48 2.34 29.84
CA LEU A 338 10.40 2.51 28.37
C LEU A 338 8.98 2.76 27.82
N TRP A 339 8.06 3.21 28.67
CA TRP A 339 6.64 3.38 28.30
C TRP A 339 6.37 4.64 27.46
N HIS A 340 7.39 5.45 27.17
CA HIS A 340 7.24 6.69 26.42
C HIS A 340 8.09 6.62 25.14
N PRO A 341 7.47 6.73 23.94
CA PRO A 341 8.21 6.80 22.68
C PRO A 341 9.28 7.89 22.76
N ASP A 342 10.47 7.65 22.21
CA ASP A 342 11.52 8.65 22.24
C ASP A 342 11.25 9.82 21.30
N LEU A 343 11.78 10.98 21.67
CA LEU A 343 11.82 12.15 20.80
C LEU A 343 12.62 11.79 19.55
N ILE A 344 11.95 11.81 18.41
CA ILE A 344 12.57 11.65 17.10
C ILE A 344 12.41 12.96 16.37
N VAL A 345 13.48 13.75 16.32
CA VAL A 345 13.49 15.12 15.82
C VAL A 345 12.51 16.01 16.63
N PHE A 346 11.21 16.01 16.30
CA PHE A 346 10.14 16.68 17.05
C PHE A 346 8.93 15.78 17.34
N LYS A 347 8.92 14.55 16.83
CA LYS A 347 7.85 13.58 17.06
C LYS A 347 8.01 12.95 18.44
N ASN A 348 6.91 12.82 19.18
CA ASN A 348 6.86 12.32 20.56
C ASN A 348 7.52 13.24 21.61
N PHE A 349 7.51 14.56 21.38
CA PHE A 349 7.96 15.53 22.37
C PHE A 349 7.16 15.41 23.68
N ASP A 350 7.89 15.30 24.79
CA ASP A 350 7.32 15.26 26.13
C ASP A 350 7.86 16.41 26.98
N LEU A 351 6.95 17.26 27.45
CA LEU A 351 7.28 18.43 28.26
C LEU A 351 7.92 18.07 29.59
N PHE A 352 7.66 16.87 30.13
CA PHE A 352 8.20 16.44 31.43
C PHE A 352 9.50 15.64 31.29
N ARG A 353 9.94 15.35 30.07
CA ARG A 353 11.19 14.63 29.83
C ARG A 353 12.36 15.61 29.83
N ALA A 354 13.27 15.43 30.79
CA ALA A 354 14.42 16.32 30.97
C ALA A 354 15.28 16.50 29.69
N SER A 355 15.51 15.43 28.93
CA SER A 355 16.25 15.51 27.66
C SER A 355 15.59 16.45 26.65
N ASP A 356 14.26 16.45 26.57
CA ASP A 356 13.51 17.16 25.55
C ASP A 356 13.46 18.67 25.87
N ILE A 357 13.25 19.01 27.14
CA ILE A 357 13.35 20.40 27.62
C ILE A 357 14.76 20.96 27.36
N LEU A 358 15.81 20.18 27.67
CA LEU A 358 17.19 20.59 27.46
C LEU A 358 17.52 20.79 25.98
N ILE A 359 16.97 19.96 25.08
CA ILE A 359 17.11 20.15 23.63
C ILE A 359 16.45 21.46 23.18
N VAL A 360 15.25 21.77 23.66
CA VAL A 360 14.56 23.03 23.32
C VAL A 360 15.34 24.24 23.83
N LEU A 361 15.83 24.18 25.07
CA LEU A 361 16.65 25.24 25.65
C LEU A 361 17.96 25.43 24.86
N LEU A 362 18.61 24.33 24.48
CA LEU A 362 19.82 24.36 23.68
C LEU A 362 19.57 24.96 22.30
N LEU A 363 18.48 24.56 21.62
CA LEU A 363 18.06 25.15 20.34
C LEU A 363 17.76 26.65 20.47
N PHE A 364 17.12 27.07 21.56
CA PHE A 364 16.84 28.48 21.80
C PHE A 364 18.14 29.29 21.94
N TYR A 365 19.11 28.80 22.71
CA TYR A 365 20.41 29.46 22.84
C TYR A 365 21.24 29.43 21.55
N SER A 366 21.15 28.33 20.80
CA SER A 366 22.01 28.12 19.63
C SER A 366 21.46 28.74 18.35
N VAL A 367 20.13 28.87 18.21
CA VAL A 367 19.44 29.39 17.02
C VAL A 367 18.65 30.65 17.36
N GLY A 368 17.84 30.62 18.42
CA GLY A 368 16.96 31.74 18.79
C GLY A 368 17.73 33.01 19.15
N VAL A 369 18.71 32.92 20.06
CA VAL A 369 19.51 34.07 20.50
C VAL A 369 20.25 34.74 19.33
N PRO A 370 21.00 34.02 18.47
CA PRO A 370 21.64 34.63 17.29
C PRO A 370 20.67 35.32 16.33
N LEU A 371 19.48 34.77 16.12
CA LEU A 371 18.43 35.40 15.29
C LEU A 371 17.92 36.70 15.92
N CYS A 372 17.72 36.73 17.24
CA CYS A 372 17.36 37.96 17.95
C CYS A 372 18.45 39.04 17.82
N PHE A 373 19.73 38.67 17.96
CA PHE A 373 20.84 39.60 17.74
C PHE A 373 20.88 40.14 16.30
N MET A 374 20.60 39.30 15.32
CA MET A 374 20.49 39.75 13.92
C MET A 374 19.36 40.77 13.75
N TRP A 375 18.18 40.49 14.29
CA TRP A 375 16.99 41.33 14.11
C TRP A 375 17.08 42.66 14.88
N VAL A 376 17.58 42.64 16.11
CA VAL A 376 17.65 43.83 16.99
C VAL A 376 18.87 44.69 16.69
N ALA A 377 20.05 44.08 16.49
CA ALA A 377 21.32 44.79 16.46
C ALA A 377 21.97 44.87 15.06
N GLY A 378 21.39 44.20 14.05
CA GLY A 378 21.86 44.29 12.66
C GLY A 378 23.22 43.64 12.38
N TYR A 379 23.76 42.82 13.29
CA TYR A 379 25.07 42.16 13.16
C TYR A 379 25.07 40.95 12.20
N THR A 380 24.57 41.13 10.98
CA THR A 380 24.37 40.04 10.01
C THR A 380 25.65 39.24 9.70
N GLN A 381 26.78 39.92 9.50
CA GLN A 381 28.05 39.26 9.16
C GLN A 381 28.64 38.46 10.34
N PHE A 382 28.54 38.98 11.56
CA PHE A 382 28.99 38.28 12.76
C PHE A 382 28.13 37.04 13.03
N VAL A 383 26.81 37.17 12.93
CA VAL A 383 25.88 36.05 13.11
C VAL A 383 26.08 35.00 12.02
N PHE A 384 26.31 35.40 10.76
CA PHE A 384 26.66 34.46 9.69
C PHE A 384 27.93 33.66 10.02
N LEU A 385 29.02 34.32 10.42
CA LEU A 385 30.27 33.63 10.80
C LEU A 385 30.08 32.69 12.00
N TYR A 386 29.37 33.15 13.04
CA TYR A 386 29.01 32.32 14.19
C TYR A 386 28.24 31.06 13.74
N SER A 387 27.26 31.22 12.86
CA SER A 387 26.42 30.12 12.35
C SER A 387 27.24 29.11 11.55
N VAL A 388 28.20 29.57 10.74
CA VAL A 388 29.13 28.70 9.99
C VAL A 388 29.99 27.88 10.94
N VAL A 389 30.62 28.52 11.93
CA VAL A 389 31.49 27.83 12.92
C VAL A 389 30.70 26.83 13.74
N GLN A 390 29.52 27.22 14.21
CA GLN A 390 28.62 26.36 14.96
C GLN A 390 28.19 25.14 14.13
N CYS A 391 27.84 25.34 12.86
CA CYS A 391 27.45 24.27 11.94
C CYS A 391 28.60 23.26 11.74
N ILE A 392 29.82 23.75 11.46
CA ILE A 392 31.02 22.89 11.37
C ILE A 392 31.23 22.10 12.66
N GLY A 393 31.10 22.77 13.82
CA GLY A 393 31.23 22.13 15.13
C GLY A 393 30.28 20.94 15.31
N TRP A 394 28.99 21.10 14.99
CA TRP A 394 28.01 20.03 15.10
C TRP A 394 28.20 18.91 14.07
N ILE A 395 28.59 19.23 12.83
CA ILE A 395 28.93 18.23 11.81
C ILE A 395 30.08 17.35 12.30
N LEU A 396 31.18 17.98 12.76
CA LEU A 396 32.36 17.25 13.22
C LEU A 396 32.07 16.45 14.50
N PHE A 397 31.31 17.02 15.44
CA PHE A 397 30.91 16.30 16.65
C PHE A 397 30.07 15.06 16.31
N ARG A 398 29.03 15.22 15.49
CA ARG A 398 28.13 14.12 15.09
C ARG A 398 28.85 13.02 14.33
N THR A 399 29.82 13.35 13.48
CA THR A 399 30.46 12.36 12.60
C THR A 399 31.75 11.79 13.20
N LEU A 400 32.64 12.62 13.72
CA LEU A 400 33.94 12.17 14.26
C LEU A 400 33.82 11.67 15.70
N VAL A 401 33.17 12.43 16.60
CA VAL A 401 33.11 12.06 18.02
C VAL A 401 32.18 10.86 18.22
N LEU A 402 30.94 10.94 17.72
CA LEU A 402 30.01 9.81 17.83
C LEU A 402 30.49 8.61 17.01
N GLY A 403 31.09 8.82 15.84
CA GLY A 403 31.70 7.75 15.05
C GLY A 403 32.84 7.03 15.80
N PHE A 404 33.70 7.78 16.48
CA PHE A 404 34.74 7.19 17.33
C PHE A 404 34.14 6.40 18.49
N LEU A 405 33.11 6.93 19.16
CA LEU A 405 32.41 6.25 20.25
C LEU A 405 31.78 4.94 19.76
N LEU A 406 31.09 4.94 18.62
CA LEU A 406 30.52 3.73 18.01
C LEU A 406 31.60 2.72 17.58
N LYS A 407 32.72 3.19 17.04
CA LYS A 407 33.85 2.31 16.68
C LYS A 407 34.43 1.62 17.92
N ARG A 408 34.61 2.36 19.02
CA ARG A 408 35.02 1.81 20.33
C ARG A 408 33.95 0.92 20.94
N GLN A 409 32.67 1.23 20.73
CA GLN A 409 31.57 0.38 21.15
C GLN A 409 31.59 -0.96 20.40
N SER A 410 31.72 -0.95 19.08
CA SER A 410 31.84 -2.16 18.24
C SER A 410 33.06 -3.03 18.61
N ALA A 411 34.20 -2.42 18.92
CA ALA A 411 35.44 -3.13 19.26
C ALA A 411 35.47 -3.65 20.70
N SER A 412 35.17 -2.79 21.67
CA SER A 412 35.39 -3.06 23.09
C SER A 412 34.17 -2.82 23.99
N GLN A 413 32.99 -2.53 23.42
CA GLN A 413 31.76 -2.23 24.17
C GLN A 413 31.96 -1.13 25.23
N LEU A 414 32.68 -0.07 24.85
CA LEU A 414 33.15 0.97 25.77
C LEU A 414 32.01 1.59 26.60
N ILE A 415 30.93 2.01 25.95
CA ILE A 415 29.81 2.70 26.59
C ILE A 415 29.07 1.72 27.51
N THR A 416 28.71 0.54 27.00
CA THR A 416 28.02 -0.49 27.79
C THR A 416 28.83 -0.92 29.00
N ARG A 417 30.14 -1.16 28.84
CA ARG A 417 31.04 -1.51 29.96
C ARG A 417 31.18 -0.38 30.96
N TRP A 418 31.21 0.87 30.51
CA TRP A 418 31.26 2.01 31.41
C TRP A 418 30.02 2.07 32.30
N TYR A 419 28.81 1.92 31.74
CA TYR A 419 27.57 1.88 32.53
C TYR A 419 27.54 0.69 33.49
N ILE A 420 27.86 -0.51 33.01
CA ILE A 420 27.89 -1.72 33.86
C ILE A 420 28.88 -1.57 35.02
N LYS A 421 30.06 -0.99 34.77
CA LYS A 421 31.08 -0.75 35.81
C LYS A 421 30.58 0.19 36.92
N HIS A 422 29.68 1.12 36.60
CA HIS A 422 29.13 2.08 37.55
C HIS A 422 27.76 1.66 38.10
N GLY A 423 27.37 0.39 37.94
CA GLY A 423 26.12 -0.15 38.49
C GLY A 423 24.89 0.06 37.62
N GLY A 424 25.04 0.58 36.40
CA GLY A 424 23.96 0.69 35.42
C GLY A 424 23.77 -0.56 34.57
N ASN A 425 22.76 -0.52 33.68
CA ASN A 425 22.45 -1.63 32.76
C ASN A 425 22.69 -1.26 31.28
N SER A 426 22.61 -2.26 30.39
CA SER A 426 22.82 -2.06 28.95
C SER A 426 21.71 -1.23 28.31
N GLU A 427 20.50 -1.24 28.87
CA GLU A 427 19.35 -0.46 28.40
C GLU A 427 19.53 1.03 28.70
N GLU A 428 20.06 1.40 29.86
CA GLU A 428 20.42 2.77 30.26
C GLU A 428 21.55 3.33 29.40
N ALA A 429 22.53 2.50 29.08
CA ALA A 429 23.61 2.85 28.16
C ALA A 429 23.05 3.19 26.76
N PHE A 430 22.15 2.36 26.25
CA PHE A 430 21.48 2.61 24.96
C PHE A 430 20.54 3.81 25.03
N SER A 431 19.78 3.98 26.11
CA SER A 431 18.88 5.11 26.30
C SER A 431 19.62 6.45 26.29
N SER A 432 20.74 6.52 26.99
CA SER A 432 21.60 7.70 27.02
C SER A 432 22.23 7.98 25.64
N TRP A 433 22.60 6.93 24.91
CA TRP A 433 23.07 7.04 23.54
C TRP A 433 22.02 7.66 22.60
N ARG A 434 20.75 7.18 22.68
CA ARG A 434 19.64 7.74 21.90
C ARG A 434 19.47 9.23 22.13
N ALA A 435 19.51 9.67 23.40
CA ALA A 435 19.39 11.08 23.75
C ALA A 435 20.52 11.94 23.15
N VAL A 436 21.77 11.48 23.24
CA VAL A 436 22.94 12.19 22.67
C VAL A 436 22.86 12.22 21.14
N TYR A 437 22.54 11.09 20.50
CA TYR A 437 22.43 11.00 19.04
C TYR A 437 21.30 11.89 18.50
N ASN A 438 20.13 11.88 19.14
CA ASN A 438 19.00 12.72 18.75
C ASN A 438 19.35 14.22 18.92
N THR A 439 19.94 14.59 20.06
CA THR A 439 20.37 15.98 20.33
C THR A 439 21.32 16.49 19.25
N THR A 440 22.39 15.75 18.96
CA THR A 440 23.37 16.16 17.93
C THR A 440 22.79 16.22 16.53
N THR A 441 21.81 15.37 16.24
CA THR A 441 21.07 15.41 14.97
C THR A 441 20.24 16.69 14.88
N ILE A 442 19.40 16.97 15.87
CA ILE A 442 18.58 18.20 15.93
C ILE A 442 19.44 19.46 15.85
N MET A 443 20.56 19.49 16.58
CA MET A 443 21.48 20.63 16.56
C MET A 443 22.16 20.82 15.21
N THR A 444 22.52 19.74 14.50
CA THR A 444 23.01 19.83 13.12
C THR A 444 21.94 20.45 12.21
N TYR A 445 20.69 19.98 12.26
CA TYR A 445 19.59 20.57 11.46
C TYR A 445 19.33 22.04 11.82
N GLY A 446 19.32 22.38 13.11
CA GLY A 446 19.11 23.74 13.60
C GLY A 446 20.22 24.69 13.16
N ALA A 447 21.48 24.27 13.27
CA ALA A 447 22.63 25.06 12.81
C ALA A 447 22.64 25.25 11.28
N PHE A 448 22.26 24.23 10.52
CA PHE A 448 22.08 24.33 9.07
C PHE A 448 20.95 25.28 8.67
N GLY A 449 19.81 25.21 9.38
CA GLY A 449 18.71 26.14 9.19
C GLY A 449 19.13 27.58 9.48
N LEU A 450 19.87 27.80 10.58
CA LEU A 450 20.39 29.12 10.94
C LEU A 450 21.33 29.67 9.86
N VAL A 451 22.35 28.92 9.44
CA VAL A 451 23.28 29.41 8.40
C VAL A 451 22.57 29.69 7.08
N ALA A 452 21.61 28.84 6.68
CA ALA A 452 20.82 29.06 5.46
C ALA A 452 19.97 30.33 5.53
N LEU A 453 19.33 30.59 6.68
CA LEU A 453 18.57 31.82 6.92
C LEU A 453 19.47 33.06 6.90
N THR A 454 20.62 32.99 7.57
CA THR A 454 21.57 34.12 7.64
C THR A 454 22.24 34.44 6.30
N ALA A 455 22.39 33.42 5.44
CA ALA A 455 22.97 33.56 4.11
C ALA A 455 21.94 33.97 3.04
N TYR A 456 20.65 33.89 3.37
CA TYR A 456 19.57 34.16 2.43
C TYR A 456 19.57 35.63 2.00
N SER A 457 19.54 35.88 0.70
CA SER A 457 19.41 37.22 0.13
C SER A 457 18.35 37.25 -0.96
N TRP A 458 17.39 38.18 -0.80
CA TRP A 458 16.32 38.42 -1.78
C TRP A 458 16.79 39.32 -2.94
N GLY A 459 17.74 40.23 -2.70
CA GLY A 459 18.14 41.28 -3.64
C GLY A 459 18.92 40.75 -4.86
N GLY A 460 18.56 41.25 -6.06
CA GLY A 460 19.35 41.13 -7.29
C GLY A 460 19.11 39.88 -8.15
N ALA A 461 18.12 39.05 -7.84
CA ALA A 461 17.81 37.83 -8.62
C ALA A 461 16.70 38.07 -9.65
N ASP A 462 16.85 37.47 -10.84
CA ASP A 462 15.73 37.30 -11.77
C ASP A 462 14.66 36.43 -11.10
N TYR A 463 13.42 36.91 -11.08
CA TYR A 463 12.27 36.24 -10.45
C TYR A 463 12.12 34.78 -10.92
N GLY A 464 12.43 34.48 -12.19
CA GLY A 464 12.40 33.11 -12.72
C GLY A 464 13.40 32.18 -12.03
N THR A 465 14.65 32.61 -11.91
CA THR A 465 15.73 31.84 -11.25
C THR A 465 15.49 31.70 -9.74
N LEU A 466 14.98 32.75 -9.10
CA LEU A 466 14.64 32.73 -7.68
C LEU A 466 13.55 31.70 -7.41
N PHE A 467 12.47 31.74 -8.20
CA PHE A 467 11.34 30.82 -8.05
C PHE A 467 11.75 29.35 -8.33
N LEU A 468 12.60 29.12 -9.32
CA LEU A 468 13.17 27.79 -9.59
C LEU A 468 13.98 27.27 -8.39
N ALA A 469 14.88 28.09 -7.84
CA ALA A 469 15.74 27.69 -6.73
C ALA A 469 14.93 27.33 -5.48
N HIS A 470 13.87 28.10 -5.17
CA HIS A 470 12.95 27.79 -4.08
C HIS A 470 12.17 26.50 -4.36
N THR A 471 11.64 26.33 -5.57
CA THR A 471 10.89 25.13 -5.95
C THR A 471 11.76 23.88 -5.81
N LEU A 472 12.95 23.86 -6.43
CA LEU A 472 13.87 22.73 -6.34
C LEU A 472 14.35 22.49 -4.91
N GLY A 473 14.64 23.57 -4.17
CA GLY A 473 15.08 23.45 -2.78
C GLY A 473 14.01 22.87 -1.86
N LEU A 474 12.76 23.30 -2.00
CA LEU A 474 11.63 22.73 -1.26
C LEU A 474 11.36 21.27 -1.64
N LEU A 475 11.46 20.92 -2.93
CA LEU A 475 11.34 19.54 -3.39
C LEU A 475 12.43 18.63 -2.78
N LEU A 476 13.68 19.11 -2.70
CA LEU A 476 14.77 18.37 -2.07
C LEU A 476 14.57 18.19 -0.55
N ILE A 477 14.04 19.22 0.13
CA ILE A 477 13.66 19.11 1.55
C ILE A 477 12.54 18.08 1.73
N ALA A 478 11.49 18.14 0.91
CA ALA A 478 10.39 17.18 0.96
C ALA A 478 10.88 15.75 0.69
N PHE A 479 11.77 15.57 -0.30
CA PHE A 479 12.37 14.28 -0.64
C PHE A 479 13.20 13.71 0.51
N HIS A 480 13.98 14.55 1.19
CA HIS A 480 14.74 14.17 2.38
C HIS A 480 13.85 13.73 3.54
N VAL A 481 12.76 14.48 3.81
CA VAL A 481 11.79 14.12 4.86
C VAL A 481 11.15 12.78 4.55
N TRP A 482 10.70 12.58 3.30
CA TRP A 482 10.13 11.31 2.86
C TRP A 482 11.13 10.15 3.00
N SER A 483 12.38 10.34 2.57
CA SER A 483 13.43 9.33 2.70
C SER A 483 13.70 8.99 4.17
N SER A 484 13.82 10.00 5.03
CA SER A 484 14.09 9.81 6.47
C SER A 484 12.95 9.06 7.17
N LEU A 485 11.70 9.40 6.84
CA LEU A 485 10.53 8.69 7.35
C LEU A 485 10.50 7.23 6.87
N SER A 486 10.81 6.98 5.60
CA SER A 486 10.87 5.63 5.04
C SER A 486 11.97 4.76 5.66
N VAL A 487 13.12 5.35 5.98
CA VAL A 487 14.20 4.69 6.72
C VAL A 487 13.76 4.37 8.14
N TYR A 488 13.16 5.34 8.83
CA TYR A 488 12.67 5.14 10.19
C TYR A 488 11.56 4.08 10.27
N GLU A 489 10.63 4.04 9.32
CA GLU A 489 9.56 3.03 9.27
C GLU A 489 10.09 1.61 9.03
N THR A 490 11.23 1.46 8.35
CA THR A 490 11.85 0.16 8.07
C THR A 490 12.77 -0.32 9.18
N LEU A 491 13.56 0.58 9.78
CA LEU A 491 14.50 0.24 10.86
C LEU A 491 13.84 0.20 12.25
N GLY A 492 12.77 0.98 12.46
CA GLY A 492 12.20 1.23 13.79
C GLY A 492 13.16 1.96 14.74
N ASP A 493 12.74 2.10 16.00
CA ASP A 493 13.53 2.82 17.02
C ASP A 493 14.90 2.19 17.26
N PHE A 494 14.97 0.87 17.26
CA PHE A 494 16.20 0.14 17.53
C PHE A 494 17.26 0.38 16.45
N GLY A 495 16.91 0.21 15.16
CA GLY A 495 17.85 0.42 14.06
C GLY A 495 18.20 1.90 13.82
N TRP A 496 17.23 2.81 13.96
CA TRP A 496 17.44 4.26 13.75
C TRP A 496 18.56 4.84 14.64
N PHE A 497 18.69 4.33 15.86
CA PHE A 497 19.71 4.78 16.82
C PHE A 497 20.96 3.89 16.87
N TYR A 498 21.22 3.07 15.85
CA TYR A 498 22.35 2.14 15.80
C TYR A 498 22.36 1.12 16.95
N GLY A 499 21.19 0.59 17.32
CA GLY A 499 21.03 -0.39 18.41
C GLY A 499 21.86 -1.66 18.26
N ASP A 500 22.18 -2.06 17.02
CA ASP A 500 23.04 -3.20 16.70
C ASP A 500 24.43 -3.11 17.36
N PHE A 501 24.92 -1.88 17.59
CA PHE A 501 26.21 -1.67 18.28
C PHE A 501 26.16 -2.04 19.77
N PHE A 502 24.97 -2.11 20.35
CA PHE A 502 24.71 -2.37 21.77
C PHE A 502 24.14 -3.78 22.01
N ALA A 503 23.50 -4.39 21.02
CA ALA A 503 22.85 -5.70 21.14
C ALA A 503 23.70 -6.81 20.52
N ARG A 504 24.57 -7.43 21.33
CA ARG A 504 25.43 -8.55 20.90
C ARG A 504 24.78 -9.92 21.09
N ASP A 505 23.81 -10.00 21.99
CA ASP A 505 23.00 -11.18 22.30
C ASP A 505 21.56 -10.68 22.51
N SER A 506 20.59 -11.24 21.79
CA SER A 506 19.18 -10.80 21.79
C SER A 506 18.52 -10.93 23.18
N SER A 507 19.18 -11.64 24.11
CA SER A 507 18.76 -11.73 25.51
C SER A 507 19.03 -10.46 26.33
N ILE A 508 20.02 -9.63 25.95
CA ILE A 508 20.55 -8.51 26.76
C ILE A 508 19.75 -7.21 26.60
N LEU A 509 19.09 -7.02 25.46
CA LEU A 509 18.29 -5.83 25.18
C LEU A 509 16.88 -6.25 24.79
N SER A 510 15.86 -5.89 25.60
CA SER A 510 14.47 -6.30 25.34
C SER A 510 13.89 -5.78 24.02
N LEU A 511 14.54 -4.78 23.42
CA LEU A 511 14.15 -4.10 22.18
C LEU A 511 14.74 -4.74 20.91
N ALA A 512 15.72 -5.63 21.05
CA ALA A 512 16.34 -6.29 19.90
C ALA A 512 15.42 -7.37 19.31
N PRO A 513 15.34 -7.52 17.98
CA PRO A 513 14.61 -8.63 17.36
C PRO A 513 15.14 -9.99 17.82
N PRO A 514 14.27 -11.01 17.98
CA PRO A 514 14.69 -12.35 18.40
C PRO A 514 15.62 -13.02 17.38
N ASP A 515 15.46 -12.71 16.09
CA ASP A 515 16.39 -13.05 15.01
C ASP A 515 17.07 -11.80 14.44
N MET A 516 18.37 -11.64 14.69
CA MET A 516 19.22 -10.60 14.11
C MET A 516 19.44 -10.85 12.60
N LYS A 517 18.40 -10.67 11.79
CA LYS A 517 18.43 -10.80 10.33
C LYS A 517 18.18 -9.45 9.67
N LEU A 518 18.87 -9.22 8.55
CA LEU A 518 18.64 -8.03 7.72
C LEU A 518 17.40 -8.23 6.83
N TYR A 519 16.40 -7.38 7.01
CA TYR A 519 15.21 -7.35 6.16
C TYR A 519 15.37 -6.27 5.08
N TYR A 520 15.35 -6.68 3.81
CA TYR A 520 15.41 -5.78 2.64
C TYR A 520 14.01 -5.35 2.22
N THR A 521 13.30 -4.68 3.13
CA THR A 521 11.92 -4.18 2.92
C THR A 521 11.90 -2.65 2.83
N GLY A 522 10.82 -2.09 2.28
CA GLY A 522 10.66 -0.65 2.10
C GLY A 522 11.81 -0.04 1.27
N ILE A 523 12.39 1.07 1.73
CA ILE A 523 13.44 1.79 1.01
C ILE A 523 14.72 0.97 0.79
N TYR A 524 15.05 0.05 1.72
CA TYR A 524 16.23 -0.80 1.64
C TYR A 524 16.14 -1.88 0.55
N ARG A 525 14.96 -2.12 -0.02
CA ARG A 525 14.81 -2.96 -1.23
C ARG A 525 15.50 -2.34 -2.44
N TYR A 526 15.50 -1.01 -2.54
CA TYR A 526 15.93 -0.27 -3.73
C TYR A 526 17.34 0.30 -3.57
N LEU A 527 17.67 0.75 -2.36
CA LEU A 527 18.89 1.48 -2.05
C LEU A 527 19.67 0.84 -0.91
N ASN A 528 20.98 0.69 -1.11
CA ASN A 528 21.87 0.31 -0.03
C ASN A 528 22.26 1.58 0.73
N ASN A 529 21.94 1.66 2.02
CA ASN A 529 22.24 2.80 2.89
C ASN A 529 21.69 4.12 2.32
N PRO A 530 20.36 4.31 2.26
CA PRO A 530 19.72 5.53 1.72
C PRO A 530 20.24 6.83 2.33
N ASP A 531 20.68 6.81 3.59
CA ASP A 531 21.28 7.95 4.29
C ASP A 531 22.59 8.45 3.67
N LYS A 532 23.31 7.59 2.93
CA LYS A 532 24.56 7.97 2.26
C LYS A 532 24.34 8.93 1.09
N VAL A 533 23.22 8.83 0.39
CA VAL A 533 23.04 9.51 -0.90
C VAL A 533 21.83 10.43 -0.88
N ILE A 534 20.71 9.95 -0.33
CA ILE A 534 19.42 10.63 -0.43
C ILE A 534 19.06 11.33 0.88
N GLY A 535 19.50 10.80 2.03
CA GLY A 535 19.29 11.38 3.36
C GLY A 535 20.05 12.70 3.62
N GLN A 536 20.46 13.42 2.58
CA GLN A 536 21.09 14.75 2.68
C GLN A 536 20.50 15.77 1.72
N ALA A 537 19.47 15.39 0.95
CA ALA A 537 18.86 16.25 -0.06
C ALA A 537 18.40 17.60 0.55
N ALA A 538 17.92 17.61 1.80
CA ALA A 538 17.48 18.84 2.47
C ALA A 538 18.58 19.91 2.57
N PHE A 539 19.83 19.52 2.83
CA PHE A 539 20.93 20.47 2.99
C PHE A 539 21.33 21.12 1.66
N TYR A 540 21.32 20.34 0.57
CA TYR A 540 21.45 20.88 -0.78
C TYR A 540 20.24 21.75 -1.16
N GLY A 541 19.03 21.39 -0.69
CA GLY A 541 17.84 22.21 -0.88
C GLY A 541 17.93 23.56 -0.19
N LEU A 542 18.43 23.61 1.05
CA LEU A 542 18.73 24.85 1.76
C LEU A 542 19.81 25.68 1.08
N ALA A 543 20.83 25.04 0.47
CA ALA A 543 21.84 25.73 -0.32
C ALA A 543 21.23 26.40 -1.57
N LEU A 544 20.28 25.73 -2.25
CA LEU A 544 19.56 26.31 -3.38
C LEU A 544 18.67 27.48 -2.95
N ILE A 545 17.90 27.34 -1.86
CA ILE A 545 17.03 28.42 -1.34
C ILE A 545 17.87 29.64 -0.93
N SER A 546 18.97 29.42 -0.20
CA SER A 546 19.87 30.50 0.24
C SER A 546 20.73 31.08 -0.88
N ARG A 547 20.88 30.37 -2.01
CA ARG A 547 21.77 30.71 -3.14
C ARG A 547 23.20 31.00 -2.70
N SER A 548 23.66 30.33 -1.65
CA SER A 548 24.96 30.59 -1.02
C SER A 548 25.93 29.42 -1.22
N TRP A 549 27.09 29.74 -1.79
CA TRP A 549 28.20 28.80 -1.92
C TRP A 549 28.73 28.29 -0.58
N ALA A 550 28.60 29.08 0.50
CA ALA A 550 29.01 28.65 1.83
C ALA A 550 28.09 27.54 2.36
N VAL A 551 26.78 27.68 2.18
CA VAL A 551 25.80 26.65 2.58
C VAL A 551 25.99 25.39 1.74
N PHE A 552 26.27 25.54 0.44
CA PHE A 552 26.63 24.42 -0.43
C PHE A 552 27.91 23.69 0.04
N ALA A 553 28.96 24.43 0.39
CA ALA A 553 30.21 23.85 0.89
C ALA A 553 30.00 23.09 2.21
N LEU A 554 29.17 23.61 3.12
CA LEU A 554 28.80 22.92 4.36
C LEU A 554 27.99 21.64 4.08
N ALA A 555 27.05 21.67 3.14
CA ALA A 555 26.32 20.48 2.72
C ALA A 555 27.26 19.41 2.14
N LEU A 556 28.23 19.83 1.31
CA LEU A 556 29.26 18.93 0.78
C LEU A 556 30.17 18.36 1.88
N LEU A 557 30.55 19.18 2.86
CA LEU A 557 31.32 18.73 4.02
C LEU A 557 30.55 17.65 4.81
N LEU A 558 29.27 17.89 5.10
CA LEU A 558 28.41 16.92 5.77
C LEU A 558 28.32 15.62 4.94
N GLN A 559 28.20 15.73 3.62
CA GLN A 559 28.16 14.59 2.70
C GLN A 559 29.42 13.75 2.78
N ILE A 560 30.60 14.38 2.71
CA ILE A 560 31.89 13.70 2.86
C ILE A 560 32.00 13.05 4.24
N CYS A 561 31.66 13.77 5.31
CA CYS A 561 31.76 13.25 6.67
C CYS A 561 30.83 12.04 6.92
N ASN A 562 29.61 12.05 6.38
CA ASN A 562 28.69 10.91 6.47
C ASN A 562 29.16 9.71 5.62
N LEU A 563 29.74 9.95 4.44
CA LEU A 563 30.36 8.88 3.63
C LEU A 563 31.52 8.22 4.38
N LEU A 564 32.37 9.03 5.04
CA LEU A 564 33.46 8.55 5.88
C LEU A 564 32.93 7.78 7.10
N PHE A 565 31.96 8.34 7.82
CA PHE A 565 31.32 7.68 8.96
C PHE A 565 30.79 6.30 8.57
N SER A 566 30.05 6.21 7.47
CA SER A 566 29.45 4.96 7.09
C SER A 566 30.47 3.94 6.54
N SER A 567 31.53 4.40 5.87
CA SER A 567 32.59 3.50 5.38
C SER A 567 33.52 2.99 6.50
N TYR A 568 33.79 3.80 7.53
CA TYR A 568 34.75 3.45 8.60
C TYR A 568 34.13 2.95 9.90
N VAL A 569 32.83 3.18 10.12
CA VAL A 569 32.14 2.83 11.37
C VAL A 569 30.99 1.84 11.11
N GLU A 570 30.04 2.22 10.27
CA GLU A 570 28.81 1.44 10.04
C GLU A 570 29.07 0.17 9.23
N THR A 571 29.60 0.29 8.02
CA THR A 571 29.81 -0.85 7.10
C THR A 571 30.66 -1.96 7.73
N PRO A 572 31.82 -1.67 8.36
CA PRO A 572 32.64 -2.70 9.00
C PRO A 572 31.94 -3.37 10.19
N HIS A 573 31.06 -2.66 10.89
CA HIS A 573 30.29 -3.23 12.00
C HIS A 573 29.16 -4.13 11.50
N MET A 574 28.42 -3.68 10.47
CA MET A 574 27.36 -4.49 9.87
C MET A 574 27.92 -5.79 9.27
N GLU A 575 29.07 -5.73 8.58
CA GLU A 575 29.75 -6.93 8.08
C GLU A 575 30.21 -7.86 9.21
N LYS A 576 30.60 -7.31 10.36
CA LYS A 576 31.01 -8.09 11.53
C LYS A 576 29.84 -8.85 12.18
N ILE A 577 28.65 -8.25 12.26
CA ILE A 577 27.48 -8.87 12.90
C ILE A 577 26.73 -9.78 11.91
N TYR A 578 26.48 -9.28 10.70
CA TYR A 578 25.58 -9.92 9.74
C TYR A 578 26.31 -10.72 8.65
N GLY A 579 27.63 -10.56 8.52
CA GLY A 579 28.46 -11.37 7.62
C GLY A 579 27.99 -11.33 6.17
N ALA A 580 27.78 -12.52 5.58
CA ALA A 580 27.36 -12.69 4.18
C ALA A 580 25.92 -12.22 3.87
N GLN A 581 25.11 -11.82 4.88
CA GLN A 581 23.76 -11.31 4.66
C GLN A 581 23.73 -9.88 4.10
N VAL A 582 24.84 -9.14 4.18
CA VAL A 582 24.95 -7.76 3.68
C VAL A 582 25.09 -7.76 2.16
N HIS A 583 24.07 -7.28 1.46
CA HIS A 583 24.11 -7.08 0.01
C HIS A 583 25.13 -6.01 -0.39
N ARG A 584 26.00 -6.34 -1.35
CA ARG A 584 27.01 -5.40 -1.89
C ARG A 584 26.43 -4.44 -2.92
N ASP A 585 25.52 -4.91 -3.77
CA ASP A 585 24.89 -4.11 -4.83
C ASP A 585 23.45 -3.73 -4.44
N SER A 586 23.05 -2.49 -4.71
CA SER A 586 21.66 -2.05 -4.52
C SER A 586 20.80 -2.47 -5.71
N GLY A 587 19.47 -2.45 -5.55
CA GLY A 587 18.54 -2.72 -6.64
C GLY A 587 18.84 -1.89 -7.88
N ILE A 588 19.05 -0.57 -7.71
CA ILE A 588 19.43 0.33 -8.80
C ILE A 588 20.74 -0.10 -9.49
N VAL A 589 21.79 -0.36 -8.70
CA VAL A 589 23.11 -0.73 -9.25
C VAL A 589 23.03 -2.05 -10.01
N ARG A 590 22.27 -3.03 -9.50
CA ARG A 590 22.05 -4.32 -10.15
C ARG A 590 21.34 -4.16 -11.49
N THR A 591 20.27 -3.37 -11.54
CA THR A 591 19.52 -3.13 -12.77
C THR A 591 20.36 -2.38 -13.81
N VAL A 592 21.11 -1.33 -13.43
CA VAL A 592 21.99 -0.60 -14.36
C VAL A 592 23.08 -1.53 -14.89
N LYS A 593 23.77 -2.27 -14.02
CA LYS A 593 24.81 -3.24 -14.45
C LYS A 593 24.22 -4.26 -15.43
N ASN A 594 23.05 -4.81 -15.12
CA ASN A 594 22.37 -5.77 -15.99
C ASN A 594 21.97 -5.16 -17.34
N ALA A 595 21.48 -3.92 -17.37
CA ALA A 595 21.10 -3.22 -18.58
C ALA A 595 22.31 -2.88 -19.48
N VAL A 596 23.41 -2.41 -18.88
CA VAL A 596 24.67 -2.15 -19.59
C VAL A 596 25.26 -3.45 -20.14
N ASN A 597 25.28 -4.51 -19.34
CA ASN A 597 25.83 -5.81 -19.74
C ASN A 597 25.00 -6.51 -20.83
N LYS A 598 23.69 -6.25 -20.90
CA LYS A 598 22.80 -6.80 -21.95
C LYS A 598 22.83 -5.98 -23.26
N GLY A 599 23.56 -4.86 -23.30
CA GLY A 599 23.66 -3.98 -24.46
C GLY A 599 22.43 -3.08 -24.62
N VAL A 600 22.63 -1.78 -24.50
CA VAL A 600 21.62 -0.75 -24.82
C VAL A 600 21.50 -0.68 -26.35
N GLY A 601 20.74 -1.59 -26.96
CA GLY A 601 20.60 -1.57 -28.42
C GLY A 601 20.03 -2.79 -29.14
N GLN A 602 19.45 -3.79 -28.48
CA GLN A 602 18.63 -4.75 -29.24
C GLN A 602 17.37 -4.04 -29.74
N THR A 603 17.20 -4.03 -31.07
CA THR A 603 16.11 -3.41 -31.81
C THR A 603 14.75 -3.82 -31.25
N VAL A 604 14.08 -2.86 -30.62
CA VAL A 604 12.83 -3.00 -29.84
C VAL A 604 11.58 -3.12 -30.72
N PHE A 605 11.71 -3.18 -32.05
CA PHE A 605 10.62 -3.47 -32.98
C PHE A 605 10.99 -4.66 -33.88
N VAL A 606 11.05 -5.86 -33.30
CA VAL A 606 10.95 -7.09 -34.08
C VAL A 606 9.97 -7.97 -33.35
N ASP A 607 8.91 -8.37 -34.07
CA ASP A 607 7.96 -9.38 -33.66
C ASP A 607 8.67 -10.60 -33.07
N ASP A 608 8.06 -11.16 -32.03
CA ASP A 608 8.48 -12.31 -31.23
C ASP A 608 8.40 -13.64 -32.03
N ALA A 609 8.95 -13.65 -33.25
CA ALA A 609 8.80 -14.72 -34.24
C ALA A 609 10.12 -15.41 -34.65
N ARG A 610 11.29 -15.01 -34.12
CA ARG A 610 12.56 -15.67 -34.45
C ARG A 610 13.51 -15.79 -33.25
N SER A 611 13.20 -16.70 -32.33
CA SER A 611 14.23 -17.31 -31.48
C SER A 611 13.90 -18.78 -31.21
N SER A 612 14.09 -19.63 -32.22
CA SER A 612 14.08 -21.08 -32.03
C SER A 612 15.00 -21.77 -33.04
N THR A 613 16.30 -21.54 -32.88
CA THR A 613 17.37 -22.48 -33.26
C THR A 613 18.60 -22.11 -32.45
N ILE A 614 18.75 -22.70 -31.26
CA ILE A 614 20.04 -22.76 -30.56
C ILE A 614 20.32 -24.24 -30.31
N ASP A 615 21.48 -24.66 -30.81
CA ASP A 615 21.96 -26.04 -30.86
C ASP A 615 22.12 -26.68 -29.47
N ALA A 616 21.75 -27.96 -29.41
CA ALA A 616 21.60 -28.75 -28.19
C ALA A 616 22.92 -29.27 -27.55
N SER A 617 24.09 -28.74 -27.92
CA SER A 617 25.38 -29.30 -27.47
C SER A 617 25.99 -28.64 -26.22
N ASN A 618 25.47 -27.49 -25.75
CA ASN A 618 26.06 -26.74 -24.63
C ASN A 618 25.29 -26.84 -23.29
N VAL A 619 24.32 -27.75 -23.18
CA VAL A 619 23.38 -27.82 -22.04
C VAL A 619 23.92 -28.58 -20.82
N SER A 620 24.99 -29.39 -20.95
CA SER A 620 25.45 -30.23 -19.84
C SER A 620 26.18 -29.47 -18.73
N ASN A 621 26.87 -28.37 -19.03
CA ASN A 621 27.68 -27.65 -18.03
C ASN A 621 26.89 -26.60 -17.23
N SER A 622 25.73 -26.13 -17.72
CA SER A 622 24.87 -25.14 -17.04
C SER A 622 23.84 -25.76 -16.07
N LEU A 623 23.64 -27.08 -16.15
CA LEU A 623 22.71 -27.81 -15.27
C LEU A 623 23.23 -27.92 -13.82
N HIS A 624 24.55 -27.91 -13.62
CA HIS A 624 25.13 -28.10 -12.29
C HIS A 624 25.09 -26.83 -11.41
N GLU A 625 25.08 -25.63 -12.00
CA GLU A 625 24.86 -24.35 -11.31
C GLU A 625 23.37 -24.07 -11.04
N SER A 626 22.49 -24.56 -11.90
CA SER A 626 21.04 -24.34 -11.78
C SER A 626 20.41 -25.14 -10.63
N LEU A 627 20.97 -26.33 -10.33
CA LEU A 627 20.52 -27.20 -9.24
C LEU A 627 20.93 -26.68 -7.85
N SER A 628 22.05 -25.94 -7.72
CA SER A 628 22.44 -25.33 -6.44
C SER A 628 21.55 -24.12 -6.10
N MET A 629 21.17 -23.32 -7.10
CA MET A 629 20.25 -22.18 -6.95
C MET A 629 18.83 -22.63 -6.57
N ALA A 630 18.35 -23.73 -7.14
CA ALA A 630 17.03 -24.29 -6.84
C ALA A 630 16.89 -24.77 -5.39
N ASN A 631 17.96 -25.36 -4.82
CA ASN A 631 18.00 -25.76 -3.41
C ASN A 631 18.09 -24.56 -2.45
N ILE A 632 18.66 -23.43 -2.88
CA ILE A 632 18.68 -22.17 -2.12
C ILE A 632 17.31 -21.47 -2.17
N LEU A 633 16.60 -21.50 -3.31
CA LEU A 633 15.23 -20.97 -3.41
C LEU A 633 14.19 -21.81 -2.63
N ALA A 634 14.37 -23.13 -2.60
CA ALA A 634 13.47 -24.05 -1.88
C ALA A 634 13.60 -23.94 -0.35
N SER A 635 14.78 -23.55 0.16
CA SER A 635 14.99 -23.31 1.60
C SER A 635 14.52 -21.92 2.08
N THR A 636 14.35 -20.96 1.16
CA THR A 636 13.88 -19.60 1.46
C THR A 636 12.35 -19.50 1.53
N THR A 637 11.63 -20.38 0.82
CA THR A 637 10.16 -20.30 0.67
C THR A 637 9.36 -21.05 1.75
N ARG A 638 9.96 -22.06 2.40
CA ARG A 638 9.32 -22.80 3.51
C ARG A 638 9.13 -21.97 4.81
N PRO A 639 10.13 -21.25 5.34
CA PRO A 639 9.99 -20.55 6.63
C PRO A 639 9.02 -19.36 6.58
N VAL A 640 8.77 -18.76 5.42
CA VAL A 640 7.87 -17.62 5.24
C VAL A 640 6.40 -18.04 5.36
N LYS A 641 6.05 -19.23 4.88
CA LYS A 641 4.67 -19.73 4.92
C LYS A 641 4.26 -20.17 6.32
N ASP A 642 5.19 -20.79 7.05
CA ASP A 642 4.96 -21.25 8.43
C ASP A 642 4.94 -20.08 9.42
N MET A 643 5.80 -19.06 9.23
CA MET A 643 5.79 -17.83 10.04
C MET A 643 4.55 -16.96 9.81
N LEU A 644 4.02 -16.90 8.57
CA LEU A 644 2.76 -16.21 8.26
C LEU A 644 1.54 -16.90 8.90
N LEU A 645 1.58 -18.22 9.06
CA LEU A 645 0.53 -18.98 9.74
C LEU A 645 0.59 -18.77 11.26
N GLU A 646 1.78 -18.81 11.87
CA GLU A 646 1.96 -18.56 13.31
C GLU A 646 1.65 -17.11 13.72
N THR A 647 2.04 -16.13 12.89
CA THR A 647 1.76 -14.70 13.13
C THR A 647 0.26 -14.42 13.01
N ARG A 648 -0.43 -15.11 12.10
CA ARG A 648 -1.87 -15.02 11.91
C ARG A 648 -2.64 -15.60 13.10
N ASP A 649 -2.18 -16.71 13.66
CA ASP A 649 -2.83 -17.34 14.82
C ASP A 649 -2.63 -16.52 16.10
N LEU A 650 -1.43 -15.95 16.34
CA LEU A 650 -1.15 -15.07 17.48
C LEU A 650 -1.90 -13.71 17.42
N LEU A 651 -2.02 -13.11 16.24
CA LEU A 651 -2.81 -11.89 16.05
C LEU A 651 -4.31 -12.16 16.24
N SER A 652 -4.81 -13.31 15.81
CA SER A 652 -6.24 -13.68 15.98
C SER A 652 -6.64 -13.87 17.45
N THR A 653 -5.76 -14.44 18.27
CA THR A 653 -5.99 -14.63 19.72
C THR A 653 -5.91 -13.32 20.50
N THR A 654 -4.96 -12.44 20.14
CA THR A 654 -4.81 -11.13 20.81
C THR A 654 -5.95 -10.17 20.46
N THR A 655 -6.44 -10.22 19.22
CA THR A 655 -7.57 -9.40 18.75
C THR A 655 -8.92 -9.85 19.32
N ALA A 656 -9.13 -11.16 19.49
CA ALA A 656 -10.31 -11.69 20.17
C ALA A 656 -10.42 -11.16 21.62
N ARG A 657 -9.32 -11.19 22.38
CA ARG A 657 -9.28 -10.74 23.78
C ARG A 657 -9.53 -9.24 23.98
N ILE A 658 -9.18 -8.41 22.99
CA ILE A 658 -9.41 -6.96 23.04
C ILE A 658 -10.85 -6.62 22.61
N ALA A 659 -11.37 -7.26 21.57
CA ALA A 659 -12.76 -7.10 21.14
C ALA A 659 -13.76 -7.56 22.23
N GLU A 660 -13.41 -8.61 22.98
CA GLU A 660 -14.17 -9.11 24.13
C GLU A 660 -14.27 -8.10 25.28
N LYS A 661 -13.36 -7.12 25.39
CA LYS A 661 -13.45 -6.06 26.41
C LYS A 661 -14.31 -4.85 25.98
N THR A 662 -14.50 -4.60 24.69
CA THR A 662 -15.22 -3.42 24.16
C THR A 662 -16.65 -3.70 23.73
N LEU A 663 -16.99 -4.93 23.35
CA LEU A 663 -18.36 -5.33 22.98
C LEU A 663 -19.36 -5.60 24.14
N PRO A 664 -18.95 -5.99 25.37
CA PRO A 664 -19.88 -6.28 26.46
C PRO A 664 -20.82 -5.11 26.79
N SER A 665 -20.39 -3.87 26.55
CA SER A 665 -21.19 -2.66 26.79
C SER A 665 -22.35 -2.45 25.81
N GLU A 666 -22.31 -3.05 24.62
CA GLU A 666 -23.41 -2.98 23.63
C GLU A 666 -24.40 -4.13 23.82
N LEU A 667 -23.91 -5.35 24.07
CA LEU A 667 -24.75 -6.51 24.38
C LEU A 667 -25.51 -6.32 25.71
N SER A 668 -24.89 -5.69 26.72
CA SER A 668 -25.56 -5.38 28.01
C SER A 668 -26.71 -4.38 27.90
N ARG A 669 -26.84 -3.64 26.79
CA ARG A 669 -27.98 -2.74 26.53
C ARG A 669 -29.18 -3.46 25.90
N LEU A 670 -29.01 -4.70 25.43
CA LEU A 670 -30.09 -5.49 24.86
C LEU A 670 -30.84 -6.22 25.97
N GLU A 671 -32.09 -5.81 26.21
CA GLU A 671 -33.00 -6.55 27.08
C GLU A 671 -33.39 -7.88 26.41
N HIS A 672 -33.44 -8.96 27.19
CA HIS A 672 -33.95 -10.27 26.76
C HIS A 672 -33.14 -11.01 25.65
N ILE A 673 -31.81 -11.03 25.73
CA ILE A 673 -30.93 -11.84 24.83
C ILE A 673 -31.37 -13.31 24.74
N GLY A 674 -31.92 -13.89 25.82
CA GLY A 674 -32.43 -15.27 25.84
C GLY A 674 -33.66 -15.54 24.95
N ALA A 675 -34.25 -14.53 24.33
CA ALA A 675 -35.35 -14.68 23.35
C ALA A 675 -34.85 -14.97 21.92
N TYR A 676 -33.55 -14.85 21.67
CA TYR A 676 -32.93 -15.17 20.38
C TYR A 676 -32.60 -16.66 20.31
N ALA A 677 -33.08 -17.36 19.28
CA ALA A 677 -32.76 -18.77 19.07
C ALA A 677 -32.56 -19.10 17.58
N LEU A 678 -31.69 -20.07 17.31
CA LEU A 678 -31.33 -20.49 15.97
C LEU A 678 -31.27 -22.01 15.88
N ARG A 679 -32.08 -22.61 15.00
CA ARG A 679 -32.15 -24.07 14.83
C ARG A 679 -32.15 -24.46 13.35
N PRO A 680 -31.07 -25.09 12.85
CA PRO A 680 -31.06 -25.68 11.51
C PRO A 680 -31.97 -26.92 11.49
N LEU A 681 -32.71 -27.11 10.39
CA LEU A 681 -33.58 -28.27 10.16
C LEU A 681 -32.80 -29.37 9.43
N PRO A 682 -32.93 -30.64 9.84
CA PRO A 682 -32.19 -31.73 9.19
C PRO A 682 -32.41 -31.83 7.66
N GLY A 683 -31.37 -32.24 6.95
CA GLY A 683 -31.37 -32.43 5.49
C GLY A 683 -32.45 -33.40 4.99
N ALA A 684 -32.80 -33.28 3.72
CA ALA A 684 -33.80 -34.11 3.03
C ALA A 684 -33.43 -35.60 3.04
N ALA A 685 -32.14 -35.94 2.92
CA ALA A 685 -31.63 -37.31 3.04
C ALA A 685 -31.86 -37.91 4.45
N TRP A 686 -31.71 -37.10 5.51
CA TRP A 686 -32.07 -37.52 6.88
C TRP A 686 -33.59 -37.65 7.05
N ARG A 687 -34.38 -36.73 6.49
CA ARG A 687 -35.85 -36.84 6.55
C ARG A 687 -36.39 -38.13 5.92
N ALA A 688 -35.69 -38.67 4.91
CA ALA A 688 -36.00 -39.96 4.31
C ALA A 688 -35.52 -41.16 5.15
N SER A 689 -34.40 -41.06 5.88
CA SER A 689 -33.87 -42.14 6.74
C SER A 689 -34.44 -42.17 8.17
N ALA A 690 -34.94 -41.03 8.67
CA ALA A 690 -35.53 -40.89 10.00
C ALA A 690 -36.88 -41.62 10.18
N GLN A 691 -37.48 -42.15 9.11
CA GLN A 691 -38.61 -43.08 9.21
C GLN A 691 -38.18 -44.50 9.64
N ARG A 692 -36.88 -44.80 9.78
CA ARG A 692 -36.37 -46.15 10.10
C ARG A 692 -35.53 -46.29 11.38
N ALA A 693 -35.27 -45.26 12.18
CA ALA A 693 -34.50 -45.45 13.41
C ALA A 693 -34.90 -44.47 14.53
N GLU A 694 -35.39 -45.03 15.64
CA GLU A 694 -35.46 -44.37 16.95
C GLU A 694 -34.04 -44.23 17.53
N ASP A 695 -33.27 -43.22 17.10
CA ASP A 695 -32.02 -42.90 17.78
C ASP A 695 -31.97 -41.45 18.26
N LYS A 696 -32.00 -41.32 19.59
CA LYS A 696 -31.82 -40.08 20.34
C LYS A 696 -30.37 -39.62 20.20
N GLY A 697 -30.11 -38.70 19.26
CA GLY A 697 -28.90 -37.85 19.33
C GLY A 697 -28.12 -37.61 18.03
N ALA A 698 -28.67 -37.88 16.84
CA ALA A 698 -27.93 -37.69 15.59
C ALA A 698 -27.82 -36.20 15.18
N ARG A 699 -26.57 -35.75 14.96
CA ARG A 699 -26.20 -34.42 14.44
C ARG A 699 -26.83 -34.21 13.05
N GLY A 700 -27.23 -32.98 12.72
CA GLY A 700 -27.72 -32.67 11.38
C GLY A 700 -26.61 -32.86 10.36
N THR A 701 -26.75 -33.82 9.45
CA THR A 701 -25.83 -34.04 8.34
C THR A 701 -26.48 -33.56 7.05
N TYR A 702 -25.73 -32.81 6.23
CA TYR A 702 -26.16 -32.29 4.94
C TYR A 702 -25.21 -32.74 3.85
N GLN A 703 -25.72 -32.96 2.64
CA GLN A 703 -24.85 -33.22 1.49
C GLN A 703 -24.28 -31.91 0.92
N LEU A 704 -23.08 -32.00 0.34
CA LEU A 704 -22.42 -30.86 -0.29
C LEU A 704 -23.30 -30.28 -1.42
N GLY A 705 -23.72 -29.02 -1.28
CA GLY A 705 -24.61 -28.34 -2.22
C GLY A 705 -26.12 -28.47 -1.91
N GLU A 706 -26.50 -29.23 -0.88
CA GLU A 706 -27.88 -29.34 -0.40
C GLU A 706 -28.33 -28.02 0.27
N PRO A 707 -29.51 -27.47 -0.07
CA PRO A 707 -30.04 -26.28 0.60
C PRO A 707 -30.30 -26.51 2.10
N ILE A 708 -29.82 -25.60 2.95
CA ILE A 708 -29.96 -25.69 4.41
C ILE A 708 -31.10 -24.78 4.87
N HIS A 709 -32.14 -25.37 5.45
CA HIS A 709 -33.25 -24.65 6.07
C HIS A 709 -32.97 -24.35 7.54
N VAL A 710 -33.24 -23.13 7.99
CA VAL A 710 -32.96 -22.66 9.34
C VAL A 710 -34.17 -21.96 9.92
N VAL A 711 -34.61 -22.39 11.10
CA VAL A 711 -35.64 -21.69 11.86
C VAL A 711 -34.96 -20.72 12.80
N TRP A 712 -35.33 -19.44 12.71
CA TRP A 712 -34.84 -18.39 13.59
C TRP A 712 -35.98 -17.83 14.44
N GLN A 713 -35.64 -17.40 15.65
CA GLN A 713 -36.54 -16.79 16.61
C GLN A 713 -35.88 -15.51 17.14
N VAL A 714 -36.58 -14.39 17.05
CA VAL A 714 -36.08 -13.06 17.45
C VAL A 714 -37.19 -12.25 18.15
N PRO A 715 -36.89 -11.36 19.11
CA PRO A 715 -37.89 -10.49 19.74
C PRO A 715 -38.48 -9.48 18.75
N THR A 716 -39.68 -8.97 19.06
CA THR A 716 -40.37 -7.97 18.21
C THR A 716 -39.59 -6.66 18.02
N GLY A 717 -38.72 -6.31 18.96
CA GLY A 717 -37.83 -5.13 18.90
C GLY A 717 -36.43 -5.36 18.31
N HIS A 718 -36.17 -6.50 17.65
CA HIS A 718 -34.85 -6.79 17.05
C HIS A 718 -34.42 -5.78 15.97
N SER A 719 -33.12 -5.73 15.66
CA SER A 719 -32.60 -4.80 14.66
C SER A 719 -32.86 -5.33 13.25
N ARG A 720 -33.25 -4.43 12.33
CA ARG A 720 -33.47 -4.76 10.92
C ARG A 720 -32.19 -5.14 10.15
N ARG A 721 -31.04 -5.00 10.80
CA ARG A 721 -29.71 -5.40 10.27
C ARG A 721 -29.17 -6.68 10.92
N ASP A 722 -30.02 -7.42 11.64
CA ASP A 722 -29.65 -8.72 12.19
C ASP A 722 -29.48 -9.75 11.05
N TRP A 723 -28.41 -10.54 11.11
CA TRP A 723 -28.02 -11.47 10.04
C TRP A 723 -27.48 -12.79 10.59
N ILE A 724 -27.59 -13.85 9.81
CA ILE A 724 -27.16 -15.21 10.15
C ILE A 724 -26.03 -15.60 9.21
N GLY A 725 -24.90 -16.03 9.75
CA GLY A 725 -23.76 -16.55 8.97
C GLY A 725 -23.42 -18.01 9.30
N ILE A 726 -22.84 -18.73 8.33
CA ILE A 726 -22.31 -20.09 8.51
C ILE A 726 -20.78 -20.05 8.66
N TYR A 727 -20.25 -20.75 9.68
CA TYR A 727 -18.82 -20.78 9.99
C TYR A 727 -18.34 -22.20 10.30
N PRO A 728 -17.08 -22.56 10.00
CA PRO A 728 -16.46 -23.75 10.55
C PRO A 728 -16.39 -23.64 12.08
N VAL A 729 -16.66 -24.73 12.81
CA VAL A 729 -16.67 -24.72 14.29
C VAL A 729 -15.32 -24.29 14.88
N THR A 730 -14.21 -24.59 14.20
CA THR A 730 -12.85 -24.22 14.64
C THR A 730 -12.43 -22.81 14.28
N ALA A 731 -13.27 -22.05 13.56
CA ALA A 731 -12.86 -20.75 13.01
C ALA A 731 -12.92 -19.59 14.02
N ASN A 732 -13.72 -19.70 15.08
CA ASN A 732 -13.94 -18.59 16.02
C ASN A 732 -13.64 -19.05 17.45
N PHE A 733 -12.75 -18.33 18.14
CA PHE A 733 -12.28 -18.68 19.49
C PHE A 733 -13.25 -18.33 20.63
N SER A 734 -14.17 -17.39 20.39
CA SER A 734 -15.19 -16.97 21.36
C SER A 734 -16.60 -17.28 20.84
N ASN A 735 -17.52 -17.62 21.75
CA ASN A 735 -18.94 -17.84 21.44
C ASN A 735 -19.72 -16.52 21.34
N GLN A 736 -19.16 -15.42 21.85
CA GLN A 736 -19.83 -14.12 21.89
C GLN A 736 -19.48 -13.22 20.71
N ILE A 737 -18.37 -13.50 20.02
CA ILE A 737 -17.86 -12.67 18.92
C ILE A 737 -17.39 -13.56 17.77
N THR A 738 -17.75 -13.17 16.55
CA THR A 738 -17.21 -13.76 15.33
C THR A 738 -16.00 -12.96 14.85
N THR A 739 -14.85 -13.63 14.74
CA THR A 739 -13.56 -13.03 14.30
C THR A 739 -13.24 -13.32 12.84
N VAL A 740 -13.96 -14.25 12.21
CA VAL A 740 -13.73 -14.70 10.83
C VAL A 740 -14.89 -14.31 9.91
N SER A 741 -14.60 -13.87 8.69
CA SER A 741 -15.62 -13.54 7.67
C SER A 741 -16.46 -14.75 7.27
N SER A 742 -17.77 -14.54 7.05
CA SER A 742 -18.69 -15.55 6.50
C SER A 742 -18.45 -15.85 5.02
N ARG A 743 -17.55 -15.12 4.33
CA ARG A 743 -17.20 -15.33 2.90
C ARG A 743 -18.41 -15.34 1.94
N GLY A 744 -19.45 -14.57 2.24
CA GLY A 744 -20.69 -14.56 1.45
C GLY A 744 -21.73 -15.59 1.89
N CYS A 745 -21.41 -16.50 2.81
CA CYS A 745 -22.36 -17.46 3.39
C CYS A 745 -23.20 -16.83 4.50
N TYR A 746 -24.04 -15.84 4.17
CA TYR A 746 -24.90 -15.16 5.15
C TYR A 746 -26.28 -14.78 4.58
N VAL A 747 -27.27 -14.64 5.47
CA VAL A 747 -28.65 -14.23 5.14
C VAL A 747 -29.15 -13.26 6.21
N TYR A 748 -29.87 -12.19 5.81
CA TYR A 748 -30.51 -11.26 6.76
C TYR A 748 -31.83 -11.83 7.30
N VAL A 749 -32.12 -11.57 8.58
CA VAL A 749 -33.36 -12.04 9.22
C VAL A 749 -34.57 -11.27 8.68
N ARG A 750 -34.48 -9.94 8.60
CA ARG A 750 -35.54 -9.08 8.03
C ARG A 750 -34.97 -7.73 7.53
N PRO A 751 -34.54 -7.64 6.25
CA PRO A 751 -34.01 -6.39 5.69
C PRO A 751 -35.11 -5.32 5.52
N ASP A 752 -34.75 -4.04 5.56
CA ASP A 752 -35.67 -2.93 5.22
C ASP A 752 -35.69 -2.64 3.70
N GLU A 753 -36.65 -1.82 3.23
CA GLU A 753 -36.78 -1.46 1.81
C GLU A 753 -35.55 -0.75 1.23
N ASN A 754 -34.79 -0.03 2.07
CA ASN A 754 -33.56 0.65 1.65
C ASN A 754 -32.38 -0.32 1.50
N LEU A 755 -32.27 -1.32 2.37
CA LEU A 755 -31.34 -2.45 2.27
C LEU A 755 -31.67 -3.33 1.08
N LEU A 756 -32.95 -3.53 0.78
CA LEU A 756 -33.42 -4.23 -0.42
C LEU A 756 -33.06 -3.49 -1.72
N ALA A 757 -33.04 -2.15 -1.70
CA ALA A 757 -32.62 -1.33 -2.84
C ALA A 757 -31.10 -1.35 -3.10
N GLU A 758 -30.29 -1.75 -2.11
CA GLU A 758 -28.84 -1.93 -2.22
C GLU A 758 -28.43 -3.33 -2.72
N MET A 759 -29.37 -4.30 -2.81
CA MET A 759 -29.09 -5.69 -3.13
C MET A 759 -29.38 -6.05 -4.61
N VAL A 760 -28.48 -6.84 -5.23
CA VAL A 760 -28.65 -7.40 -6.58
C VAL A 760 -29.53 -8.65 -6.50
N ILE A 761 -30.53 -8.76 -7.39
CA ILE A 761 -31.38 -9.95 -7.52
C ILE A 761 -30.47 -11.12 -7.95
N GLY A 762 -30.20 -12.06 -7.03
CA GLY A 762 -29.41 -13.27 -7.29
C GLY A 762 -28.47 -13.73 -6.17
N ASP A 763 -28.08 -12.84 -5.24
CA ASP A 763 -26.98 -13.13 -4.29
C ASP A 763 -27.41 -13.54 -2.87
N SER A 764 -28.70 -13.52 -2.55
CA SER A 764 -29.19 -14.03 -1.27
C SER A 764 -30.56 -14.68 -1.41
N VAL A 765 -30.73 -15.80 -0.73
CA VAL A 765 -31.99 -16.53 -0.65
C VAL A 765 -32.70 -16.02 0.59
N PHE A 766 -33.91 -15.48 0.39
CA PHE A 766 -34.62 -14.75 1.43
C PHE A 766 -35.03 -15.65 2.61
N ALA A 767 -35.01 -15.08 3.81
CA ALA A 767 -35.83 -15.60 4.90
C ALA A 767 -37.31 -15.40 4.55
N SER A 768 -38.09 -16.48 4.61
CA SER A 768 -39.55 -16.44 4.44
C SER A 768 -40.18 -15.46 5.44
N ALA A 769 -41.30 -14.84 5.06
CA ALA A 769 -42.06 -13.96 5.94
C ALA A 769 -42.36 -14.65 7.28
N ALA A 770 -42.38 -13.88 8.37
CA ALA A 770 -42.57 -14.43 9.72
C ALA A 770 -43.84 -15.29 9.78
N THR A 771 -43.66 -16.54 10.17
CA THR A 771 -44.68 -17.60 10.07
C THR A 771 -45.60 -17.62 11.30
N GLY A 772 -45.23 -16.91 12.38
CA GLY A 772 -46.05 -16.76 13.59
C GLY A 772 -45.42 -15.90 14.68
N THR A 773 -46.22 -15.53 15.69
CA THR A 773 -45.79 -14.80 16.89
C THR A 773 -45.96 -15.70 18.12
N THR A 774 -44.92 -15.85 18.94
CA THR A 774 -44.89 -16.73 20.11
C THR A 774 -44.52 -15.93 21.36
N ASN A 775 -45.18 -16.18 22.50
CA ASN A 775 -44.84 -15.51 23.76
C ASN A 775 -43.82 -16.37 24.52
N ILE A 776 -42.59 -15.88 24.66
CA ILE A 776 -41.52 -16.56 25.38
C ILE A 776 -41.48 -16.07 26.84
N ARG A 777 -41.39 -17.00 27.79
CA ARG A 777 -41.03 -16.68 29.18
C ARG A 777 -39.53 -16.46 29.27
N THR A 778 -39.09 -15.22 29.51
CA THR A 778 -37.69 -14.94 29.84
C THR A 778 -37.53 -14.82 31.35
N ALA A 779 -36.51 -15.48 31.92
CA ALA A 779 -36.16 -15.30 33.33
C ALA A 779 -35.37 -14.00 33.47
N ALA A 780 -35.94 -12.99 34.14
CA ALA A 780 -35.20 -11.79 34.49
C ALA A 780 -34.21 -12.10 35.64
N PRO A 781 -32.98 -11.56 35.60
CA PRO A 781 -32.14 -11.54 36.79
C PRO A 781 -32.79 -10.59 37.82
N GLN A 782 -33.26 -11.16 38.92
CA GLN A 782 -33.57 -10.45 40.19
C GLN A 782 -34.91 -9.69 40.37
N THR A 783 -36.02 -10.08 39.74
CA THR A 783 -37.37 -9.71 40.26
C THR A 783 -38.41 -10.78 39.96
N ARG A 784 -39.25 -11.13 40.95
CA ARG A 784 -40.33 -12.14 40.91
C ARG A 784 -41.55 -11.73 40.03
N SER A 785 -41.32 -11.23 38.82
CA SER A 785 -42.38 -11.11 37.80
C SER A 785 -41.88 -11.64 36.46
N SER A 786 -42.49 -12.72 35.97
CA SER A 786 -42.21 -13.25 34.64
C SER A 786 -42.83 -12.34 33.58
N THR A 787 -42.01 -11.54 32.90
CA THR A 787 -42.42 -10.77 31.71
C THR A 787 -42.50 -11.69 30.50
N PHE A 788 -43.65 -11.69 29.82
CA PHE A 788 -43.81 -12.37 28.53
C PHE A 788 -43.25 -11.47 27.44
N VAL A 789 -42.24 -11.93 26.71
CA VAL A 789 -41.70 -11.22 25.54
C VAL A 789 -42.29 -11.84 24.30
N SER A 790 -42.91 -11.01 23.46
CA SER A 790 -43.41 -11.44 22.15
C SER A 790 -42.24 -11.65 21.19
N ALA A 791 -42.10 -12.85 20.65
CA ALA A 791 -41.04 -13.23 19.72
C ALA A 791 -41.61 -13.68 18.38
N LEU A 792 -40.98 -13.21 17.31
CA LEU A 792 -41.27 -13.56 15.93
C LEU A 792 -40.47 -14.82 15.56
N GLN A 793 -41.11 -15.72 14.83
CA GLN A 793 -40.46 -16.88 14.22
C GLN A 793 -40.56 -16.82 12.70
N GLY A 794 -39.51 -17.26 12.03
CA GLY A 794 -39.46 -17.39 10.57
C GLY A 794 -38.42 -18.40 10.13
N GLU A 795 -38.38 -18.65 8.83
CA GLU A 795 -37.46 -19.60 8.21
C GLU A 795 -36.48 -18.86 7.30
N ALA A 796 -35.21 -19.26 7.28
CA ALA A 796 -34.20 -18.83 6.34
C ALA A 796 -33.70 -20.02 5.53
N LEU A 797 -33.56 -19.85 4.22
CA LEU A 797 -33.03 -20.87 3.33
C LEU A 797 -31.65 -20.43 2.85
N PHE A 798 -30.64 -21.27 3.05
CA PHE A 798 -29.31 -21.08 2.47
C PHE A 798 -29.20 -21.96 1.23
N SER A 799 -28.98 -21.36 0.06
CA SER A 799 -28.70 -22.09 -1.18
C SER A 799 -27.71 -21.33 -2.08
N GLY A 800 -27.14 -22.00 -3.08
CA GLY A 800 -26.18 -21.39 -4.01
C GLY A 800 -24.93 -20.84 -3.30
N ALA A 801 -24.57 -19.59 -3.60
CA ALA A 801 -23.39 -18.92 -3.03
C ALA A 801 -23.43 -18.73 -1.50
N ALA A 802 -24.63 -18.84 -0.89
CA ALA A 802 -24.78 -18.75 0.56
C ALA A 802 -24.37 -20.04 1.30
N LEU A 803 -24.06 -21.14 0.59
CA LEU A 803 -23.63 -22.40 1.18
C LEU A 803 -22.10 -22.56 1.19
N PRO A 804 -21.52 -23.14 2.25
CA PRO A 804 -20.10 -23.50 2.25
C PRO A 804 -19.87 -24.76 1.39
N PHE A 805 -19.18 -24.59 0.26
CA PHE A 805 -18.76 -25.69 -0.63
C PHE A 805 -17.47 -26.37 -0.15
N LYS A 806 -17.45 -26.83 1.11
CA LYS A 806 -16.34 -27.61 1.65
C LYS A 806 -16.84 -28.59 2.71
N VAL A 807 -16.37 -29.82 2.65
CA VAL A 807 -16.67 -30.85 3.66
C VAL A 807 -16.11 -30.46 5.02
N GLY A 808 -16.89 -30.66 6.09
CA GLY A 808 -16.46 -30.38 7.46
C GLY A 808 -17.62 -30.08 8.41
N THR A 809 -17.28 -29.76 9.66
CA THR A 809 -18.25 -29.39 10.70
C THR A 809 -18.44 -27.88 10.76
N TYR A 810 -19.68 -27.43 10.69
CA TYR A 810 -20.09 -26.05 10.66
C TYR A 810 -21.06 -25.71 11.80
N GLU A 811 -21.16 -24.43 12.09
CA GLU A 811 -22.13 -23.84 13.00
C GLU A 811 -22.69 -22.55 12.41
N MET A 812 -23.92 -22.22 12.76
CA MET A 812 -24.53 -20.94 12.40
C MET A 812 -24.51 -20.01 13.59
N ARG A 813 -24.24 -18.73 13.32
CA ARG A 813 -24.26 -17.66 14.31
C ARG A 813 -25.18 -16.54 13.83
N LEU A 814 -26.04 -16.08 14.73
CA LEU A 814 -26.91 -14.92 14.53
C LEU A 814 -26.23 -13.68 15.11
N HIS A 815 -26.15 -12.60 14.34
CA HIS A 815 -25.42 -11.38 14.69
C HIS A 815 -26.32 -10.15 14.82
N HIS A 816 -25.89 -9.21 15.67
CA HIS A 816 -26.64 -7.98 15.93
C HIS A 816 -26.29 -6.83 14.99
N GLY A 817 -27.28 -6.21 14.34
CA GLY A 817 -27.23 -4.84 13.84
C GLY A 817 -26.13 -4.51 12.82
N GLY A 818 -25.66 -5.50 12.05
CA GLY A 818 -24.51 -5.35 11.14
C GLY A 818 -23.14 -5.39 11.82
N THR A 819 -23.09 -5.74 13.11
CA THR A 819 -21.86 -6.00 13.87
C THR A 819 -21.51 -7.49 13.86
N HIS A 820 -20.40 -7.86 14.51
CA HIS A 820 -19.98 -9.25 14.71
C HIS A 820 -20.28 -9.78 16.12
N ALA A 821 -21.13 -9.09 16.89
CA ALA A 821 -21.65 -9.57 18.17
C ALA A 821 -22.63 -10.72 17.95
N VAL A 822 -22.40 -11.86 18.60
CA VAL A 822 -23.23 -13.07 18.46
C VAL A 822 -24.38 -13.04 19.46
N LEU A 823 -25.62 -13.13 18.97
CA LEU A 823 -26.85 -13.17 19.76
C LEU A 823 -27.31 -14.59 20.05
N ALA A 824 -27.16 -15.51 19.09
CA ALA A 824 -27.51 -16.92 19.24
C ALA A 824 -26.64 -17.80 18.34
N GLN A 825 -26.42 -19.05 18.75
CA GLN A 825 -25.59 -20.03 18.05
C GLN A 825 -26.38 -21.33 17.86
N SER A 826 -26.25 -21.94 16.69
CA SER A 826 -26.84 -23.26 16.44
C SER A 826 -26.01 -24.38 17.05
N LYS A 827 -26.61 -25.57 17.18
CA LYS A 827 -25.81 -26.78 17.36
C LYS A 827 -24.94 -27.02 16.11
N PRO A 828 -23.73 -27.60 16.27
CA PRO A 828 -22.89 -27.98 15.15
C PRO A 828 -23.58 -29.00 14.23
N PHE A 829 -23.36 -28.85 12.93
CA PHE A 829 -23.83 -29.75 11.88
C PHE A 829 -22.70 -30.09 10.92
N GLU A 830 -22.83 -31.18 10.18
CA GLU A 830 -21.77 -31.69 9.31
C GLU A 830 -22.19 -31.66 7.83
N ILE A 831 -21.28 -31.25 6.95
CA ILE A 831 -21.49 -31.29 5.51
C ILE A 831 -20.57 -32.36 4.93
N THR A 832 -21.15 -33.41 4.33
CA THR A 832 -20.44 -34.56 3.75
C THR A 832 -20.52 -34.54 2.23
N ALA A 833 -19.51 -35.09 1.55
CA ALA A 833 -19.59 -35.35 0.12
C ALA A 833 -20.52 -36.55 -0.15
N CYS A 834 -21.17 -36.61 -1.32
CA CYS A 834 -21.89 -37.81 -1.74
C CYS A 834 -20.90 -38.98 -1.92
N ASP A 835 -21.24 -40.14 -1.37
CA ASP A 835 -20.50 -41.37 -1.61
C ASP A 835 -20.72 -41.81 -3.07
N THR A 836 -19.65 -42.16 -3.77
CA THR A 836 -19.66 -42.51 -5.21
C THR A 836 -20.42 -43.79 -5.55
N LYS A 837 -21.05 -44.45 -4.58
CA LYS A 837 -21.92 -45.62 -4.79
C LYS A 837 -23.38 -45.27 -5.06
N ASP A 838 -23.77 -44.01 -4.82
CA ASP A 838 -25.13 -43.49 -5.08
C ASP A 838 -25.21 -42.60 -6.35
N ILE A 839 -24.14 -42.59 -7.16
CA ILE A 839 -24.10 -42.05 -8.54
C ILE A 839 -24.01 -43.23 -9.49
#